data_AF-A0A7V9NY79-F1
#
_entry.id   AF-A0A7V9NY79-F1
#
_cell.length_a   1.000
_cell.length_b   1.000
_cell.length_c   1.000
_cell.angle_alpha   90.00
_cell.angle_beta   90.00
_cell.angle_gamma   90.00
#
_symmetry.space_group_name_H-M   'P 1'
#
loop_
_entity.id
_entity.type
_entity.pdbx_description
1 polymer ?
#
loop_
_entity_poly.entity_id
_entity_poly.type
_entity_poly.pdbx_seq_one_letter_code
_entity_poly.pdbx_strand_id
1 'polypeptide(L)'
;MKLKLPLIATAICLSYGVSAQTGKIALKNNAVQVQSNSSKITQRTCGTEAPGAQWDAWFNKQVEDFKIANQNGKAQMVNYTIPVVVHVIHSGQAVGVGFNISQAQVIDQINILNADYAGTGLNNGNAPAVFSPLKANCNISFCLAQKNPSGVTLTEPGIDRVNAVTNGWSTTGYTQAYTDATIKPATIWDPTRYLNIWALDLGSGLLGYATFPAASGNTGLGGPFGTTTTDGVVILNKAIGSIGSAVTNAPYHKGRTTTHEVGHWLGLRHIWGDGNCLTDYCNDTPTAQQSNFGCPTHPYKVGVCAGNTTGEMFMNFMDYTDDLCMYMFTTDQRTRMQTTMANGTYRSQLTTSAATLCTIAAATPTAGFLMSTTGCVGSAVSVTNTTNGTPAPTYVWSSVSPTGVSFTPNNTASAPSINFTNPGTYSITVAATNSLGTNSQTKVITISNCAVVCADTLTNVSPTGTLMVGAAGSDTATPGCSPKAGYIAGSNCYKDKEKAEYFPTSMYSSIASPQIKSVIVLFYKNGTQGTGGTASMAVNMKLYTGTMAGGPTATTAPFGQVNANIGNIVAVTATNQVNYVGSQPIVYTNPIIRPYRYLLASPVNAPATNGFFASVTLPTTAGDTAVIFDDPSVATGTNWELWSDNTWHDLATAWTGYSTSLAILPEIQCGVTGINKNSVLDANVSLHPNPSNGLINIIATLPNAQNLEITVHNSLGQLISSTKHNGVTSNVFNMDLSSYSNGVYIVTINNGEEKIVKRLILNK
;
A
#
# COMPACT_ATOMS: atom_id res chain seq x y z
N MET A 1 -16.41 4.22 -84.53
CA MET A 1 -17.67 3.63 -84.02
C MET A 1 -18.02 4.34 -82.71
N LYS A 2 -19.08 5.18 -82.74
CA LYS A 2 -19.90 5.76 -81.64
C LYS A 2 -19.19 6.09 -80.30
N LEU A 3 -18.91 7.34 -79.90
CA LEU A 3 -19.79 8.48 -79.55
C LEU A 3 -20.79 8.20 -78.39
N LYS A 4 -20.54 8.78 -77.20
CA LYS A 4 -21.46 9.68 -76.43
C LYS A 4 -20.97 10.01 -75.00
N LEU A 5 -20.86 11.31 -74.72
CA LEU A 5 -21.01 11.99 -73.41
C LEU A 5 -22.54 12.00 -73.02
N PRO A 6 -22.99 12.35 -71.77
CA PRO A 6 -22.68 13.62 -71.09
C PRO A 6 -22.66 13.67 -69.54
N LEU A 7 -22.25 14.86 -69.06
CA LEU A 7 -22.35 15.49 -67.73
C LEU A 7 -23.64 15.19 -66.92
N ILE A 8 -23.53 15.27 -65.58
CA ILE A 8 -24.24 16.25 -64.72
C ILE A 8 -23.44 16.43 -63.41
N ALA A 9 -23.15 17.68 -63.07
CA ALA A 9 -22.64 18.10 -61.78
C ALA A 9 -23.81 18.38 -60.82
N THR A 10 -23.71 17.92 -59.58
CA THR A 10 -24.42 18.52 -58.44
C THR A 10 -23.50 18.50 -57.23
N ALA A 11 -23.23 19.69 -56.69
CA ALA A 11 -22.47 19.88 -55.46
C ALA A 11 -23.16 19.17 -54.28
N ILE A 12 -22.40 18.39 -53.51
CA ILE A 12 -22.76 18.01 -52.15
C ILE A 12 -21.66 18.55 -51.23
N CYS A 13 -22.09 19.39 -50.30
CA CYS A 13 -21.30 20.01 -49.25
C CYS A 13 -20.29 19.05 -48.63
N LEU A 14 -19.07 19.56 -48.46
CA LEU A 14 -18.18 19.12 -47.40
C LEU A 14 -18.89 19.29 -46.05
N SER A 15 -19.40 18.19 -45.51
CA SER A 15 -19.54 18.01 -44.07
C SER A 15 -18.40 17.10 -43.61
N TYR A 16 -17.26 17.67 -43.25
CA TYR A 16 -16.34 17.03 -42.33
C TYR A 16 -17.04 16.96 -40.97
N GLY A 17 -17.81 15.88 -40.78
CA GLY A 17 -18.32 15.48 -39.48
C GLY A 17 -17.17 14.98 -38.62
N VAL A 18 -16.96 15.68 -37.52
CA VAL A 18 -15.98 15.45 -36.47
C VAL A 18 -16.17 14.08 -35.82
N SER A 19 -15.09 13.29 -35.69
CA SER A 19 -14.68 12.62 -34.45
C SER A 19 -13.61 11.57 -34.77
N ALA A 20 -12.36 11.90 -34.45
CA ALA A 20 -11.25 10.94 -34.46
C ALA A 20 -10.27 11.32 -33.34
N GLN A 21 -10.63 11.02 -32.09
CA GLN A 21 -9.70 11.02 -30.95
C GLN A 21 -9.53 9.59 -30.38
N THR A 22 -9.71 8.55 -31.20
CA THR A 22 -9.63 7.13 -30.80
C THR A 22 -8.20 6.60 -30.57
N GLY A 23 -7.19 7.48 -30.48
CA GLY A 23 -5.77 7.15 -30.40
C GLY A 23 -5.06 7.53 -29.08
N LYS A 24 -5.81 7.97 -28.05
CA LYS A 24 -5.22 8.35 -26.75
C LYS A 24 -4.62 7.12 -26.06
N ILE A 25 -3.30 7.12 -25.90
CA ILE A 25 -2.56 6.05 -25.23
C ILE A 25 -1.84 6.66 -24.03
N ALA A 26 -2.01 6.08 -22.85
CA ALA A 26 -1.18 6.44 -21.70
C ALA A 26 0.19 5.76 -21.85
N LEU A 27 1.28 6.52 -21.77
CA LEU A 27 2.54 5.89 -21.41
C LEU A 27 2.45 5.59 -19.92
N LYS A 28 2.62 4.33 -19.55
CA LYS A 28 3.03 3.98 -18.17
C LYS A 28 4.47 4.45 -17.99
N ASN A 29 4.68 5.76 -17.98
CA ASN A 29 5.98 6.33 -17.70
C ASN A 29 6.19 6.26 -16.20
N ASN A 30 7.33 5.66 -15.87
CA ASN A 30 7.94 5.66 -14.56
C ASN A 30 7.73 7.02 -13.89
N ALA A 31 7.31 6.95 -12.63
CA ALA A 31 7.36 8.05 -11.69
C ALA A 31 8.63 8.88 -11.90
N VAL A 32 8.63 10.13 -11.41
CA VAL A 32 9.87 10.66 -10.85
C VAL A 32 10.26 9.69 -9.74
N GLN A 33 11.02 8.67 -10.14
CA GLN A 33 11.62 7.64 -9.32
C GLN A 33 12.70 8.36 -8.52
N VAL A 34 12.32 8.88 -7.36
CA VAL A 34 13.22 8.69 -6.23
C VAL A 34 13.08 7.21 -5.90
N GLN A 35 14.13 6.49 -6.27
CA GLN A 35 14.25 5.03 -6.29
C GLN A 35 13.49 4.35 -5.15
N SER A 36 12.51 3.51 -5.52
CA SER A 36 12.45 2.17 -4.93
C SER A 36 12.32 1.19 -6.08
N ASN A 37 13.42 0.48 -6.32
CA ASN A 37 13.48 -0.60 -7.29
C ASN A 37 12.46 -1.67 -6.90
N SER A 38 11.33 -1.75 -7.58
CA SER A 38 10.63 -3.03 -7.69
C SER A 38 10.13 -3.21 -9.11
N SER A 39 11.01 -3.69 -9.97
CA SER A 39 10.65 -4.34 -11.23
C SER A 39 9.60 -5.41 -10.93
N LYS A 40 8.45 -5.37 -11.61
CA LYS A 40 7.49 -6.48 -11.55
C LYS A 40 8.22 -7.73 -12.05
N ILE A 41 8.41 -8.71 -11.18
CA ILE A 41 9.11 -9.95 -11.50
C ILE A 41 8.22 -10.73 -12.49
N THR A 42 8.69 -10.88 -13.73
CA THR A 42 7.95 -11.54 -14.82
C THR A 42 8.14 -13.06 -14.83
N GLN A 43 9.17 -13.56 -14.14
CA GLN A 43 9.50 -14.98 -14.01
C GLN A 43 10.13 -15.24 -12.64
N ARG A 44 9.79 -16.37 -12.00
CA ARG A 44 10.39 -16.78 -10.72
C ARG A 44 11.90 -16.88 -10.90
N THR A 45 12.63 -16.26 -9.97
CA THR A 45 14.06 -16.51 -9.80
C THR A 45 14.30 -16.80 -8.32
N CYS A 46 15.19 -17.76 -8.06
CA CYS A 46 15.64 -18.12 -6.72
C CYS A 46 17.17 -17.97 -6.66
N GLY A 47 17.65 -17.39 -5.56
CA GLY A 47 19.07 -17.14 -5.32
C GLY A 47 19.78 -18.28 -4.60
N THR A 48 19.07 -19.40 -4.37
CA THR A 48 19.66 -20.57 -3.71
C THR A 48 20.69 -21.19 -4.63
N GLU A 49 21.96 -21.13 -4.23
CA GLU A 49 23.02 -21.77 -4.98
C GLU A 49 22.95 -23.30 -4.83
N ALA A 50 23.21 -24.02 -5.92
CA ALA A 50 23.23 -25.47 -5.94
C ALA A 50 24.44 -26.02 -5.14
N PRO A 51 24.26 -27.03 -4.27
CA PRO A 51 25.39 -27.65 -3.57
C PRO A 51 26.31 -28.38 -4.55
N GLY A 52 27.58 -28.56 -4.15
CA GLY A 52 28.56 -29.31 -4.95
C GLY A 52 28.42 -30.83 -4.79
N ALA A 53 29.03 -31.59 -5.71
CA ALA A 53 28.95 -33.05 -5.76
C ALA A 53 29.37 -33.79 -4.47
N GLN A 54 30.29 -33.21 -3.68
CA GLN A 54 30.70 -33.77 -2.39
C GLN A 54 29.54 -33.78 -1.38
N TRP A 55 28.74 -32.72 -1.36
CA TRP A 55 27.56 -32.64 -0.51
C TRP A 55 26.49 -33.62 -1.00
N ASP A 56 26.28 -33.74 -2.31
CA ASP A 56 25.32 -34.71 -2.85
C ASP A 56 25.70 -36.15 -2.47
N ALA A 57 26.97 -36.51 -2.61
CA ALA A 57 27.46 -37.84 -2.23
C ALA A 57 27.21 -38.11 -0.73
N TRP A 58 27.50 -37.12 0.12
CA TRP A 58 27.25 -37.23 1.56
C TRP A 58 25.74 -37.35 1.87
N PHE A 59 24.93 -36.43 1.37
CA PHE A 59 23.52 -36.34 1.73
C PHE A 59 22.73 -37.53 1.18
N ASN A 60 23.02 -37.97 -0.06
CA ASN A 60 22.41 -39.16 -0.62
C ASN A 60 22.79 -40.41 0.16
N LYS A 61 24.01 -40.52 0.70
CA LYS A 61 24.36 -41.59 1.64
C LYS A 61 23.45 -41.55 2.88
N GLN A 62 23.23 -40.37 3.47
CA GLN A 62 22.34 -40.24 4.64
C GLN A 62 20.91 -40.65 4.31
N VAL A 63 20.42 -40.32 3.12
CA VAL A 63 19.06 -40.69 2.67
C VAL A 63 18.93 -42.20 2.50
N GLU A 64 19.93 -42.86 1.91
CA GLU A 64 19.94 -44.33 1.79
C GLU A 64 20.05 -45.02 3.16
N ASP A 65 20.91 -44.52 4.06
CA ASP A 65 21.01 -45.00 5.43
C ASP A 65 19.65 -44.85 6.16
N PHE A 66 18.94 -43.73 5.97
CA PHE A 66 17.61 -43.50 6.54
C PHE A 66 16.57 -44.46 5.97
N LYS A 67 16.56 -44.70 4.65
CA LYS A 67 15.66 -45.68 4.00
C LYS A 67 15.88 -47.09 4.55
N ILE A 68 17.14 -47.52 4.65
CA ILE A 68 17.51 -48.82 5.22
C ILE A 68 17.09 -48.92 6.69
N ALA A 69 17.33 -47.87 7.48
CA ALA A 69 16.92 -47.84 8.88
C ALA A 69 15.40 -47.91 9.02
N ASN A 70 14.64 -47.23 8.14
CA ASN A 70 13.18 -47.24 8.13
C ASN A 70 12.62 -48.63 7.80
N GLN A 71 13.12 -49.26 6.73
CA GLN A 71 12.74 -50.62 6.33
C GLN A 71 13.01 -51.66 7.44
N ASN A 72 14.09 -51.47 8.20
CA ASN A 72 14.45 -52.33 9.33
C ASN A 72 13.75 -51.96 10.65
N GLY A 73 12.83 -50.99 10.65
CA GLY A 73 12.12 -50.52 11.84
C GLY A 73 12.97 -49.72 12.84
N LYS A 74 14.20 -49.37 12.47
CA LYS A 74 15.17 -48.63 13.31
C LYS A 74 15.09 -47.11 13.16
N ALA A 75 14.44 -46.61 12.11
CA ALA A 75 14.01 -45.22 11.96
C ALA A 75 12.51 -45.21 11.64
N GLN A 76 11.79 -44.18 12.05
CA GLN A 76 10.37 -44.01 11.74
C GLN A 76 10.15 -42.59 11.21
N MET A 77 9.09 -42.42 10.42
CA MET A 77 8.62 -41.10 10.03
C MET A 77 8.15 -40.36 11.27
N VAL A 78 8.71 -39.16 11.52
CA VAL A 78 8.40 -38.38 12.71
C VAL A 78 7.60 -37.14 12.33
N ASN A 79 6.64 -36.77 13.19
CA ASN A 79 5.97 -35.48 13.12
C ASN A 79 6.86 -34.41 13.74
N TYR A 80 7.52 -33.62 12.90
CA TYR A 80 8.36 -32.51 13.35
C TYR A 80 7.52 -31.24 13.52
N THR A 81 7.72 -30.53 14.62
CA THR A 81 7.23 -29.16 14.80
C THR A 81 8.43 -28.23 14.86
N ILE A 82 8.47 -27.24 13.97
CA ILE A 82 9.60 -26.31 13.81
C ILE A 82 9.19 -24.93 14.33
N PRO A 83 9.89 -24.38 15.36
CA PRO A 83 9.71 -23.00 15.78
C PRO A 83 10.22 -22.04 14.72
N VAL A 84 9.42 -21.04 14.36
CA VAL A 84 9.74 -20.05 13.33
C VAL A 84 9.83 -18.66 13.94
N VAL A 85 10.86 -17.93 13.54
CA VAL A 85 10.94 -16.47 13.68
C VAL A 85 11.05 -15.84 12.29
N VAL A 86 10.22 -14.83 12.05
CA VAL A 86 10.26 -14.01 10.86
C VAL A 86 10.87 -12.66 11.21
N HIS A 87 12.09 -12.41 10.76
CA HIS A 87 12.75 -11.11 10.85
C HIS A 87 12.20 -10.19 9.76
N VAL A 88 11.29 -9.29 10.12
CA VAL A 88 10.72 -8.29 9.22
C VAL A 88 11.66 -7.09 9.19
N ILE A 89 12.44 -6.99 8.11
CA ILE A 89 13.38 -5.88 7.91
C ILE A 89 12.63 -4.73 7.25
N HIS A 90 12.52 -3.60 7.94
CA HIS A 90 11.76 -2.44 7.47
C HIS A 90 12.52 -1.12 7.70
N SER A 91 12.13 -0.05 7.01
CA SER A 91 12.80 1.25 7.07
C SER A 91 11.97 2.28 7.86
N GLY A 92 11.37 1.86 8.97
CA GLY A 92 10.55 2.72 9.84
C GLY A 92 9.10 2.94 9.40
N GLN A 93 8.62 2.24 8.36
CA GLN A 93 7.20 2.26 7.98
C GLN A 93 6.33 1.69 9.11
N ALA A 94 5.06 2.11 9.19
CA ALA A 94 4.08 1.51 10.10
C ALA A 94 3.80 0.04 9.75
N VAL A 95 3.38 -0.76 10.74
CA VAL A 95 3.03 -2.17 10.53
C VAL A 95 1.88 -2.29 9.50
N GLY A 96 2.04 -3.18 8.54
CA GLY A 96 1.15 -3.36 7.39
C GLY A 96 1.49 -2.49 6.17
N VAL A 97 2.48 -1.59 6.25
CA VAL A 97 2.84 -0.66 5.18
C VAL A 97 4.22 -1.00 4.60
N GLY A 98 4.29 -1.09 3.27
CA GLY A 98 5.54 -1.33 2.54
C GLY A 98 6.24 -2.62 2.96
N PHE A 99 7.49 -2.50 3.40
CA PHE A 99 8.32 -3.62 3.87
C PHE A 99 7.99 -4.09 5.29
N ASN A 100 7.28 -3.28 6.09
CA ASN A 100 6.88 -3.65 7.43
C ASN A 100 5.59 -4.48 7.43
N ILE A 101 5.65 -5.72 6.91
CA ILE A 101 4.46 -6.57 6.72
C ILE A 101 3.68 -6.82 8.01
N SER A 102 2.35 -6.98 7.89
CA SER A 102 1.47 -7.16 9.05
C SER A 102 1.63 -8.53 9.71
N GLN A 103 1.31 -8.61 11.00
CA GLN A 103 1.28 -9.89 11.72
C GLN A 103 0.34 -10.91 11.04
N ALA A 104 -0.81 -10.45 10.55
CA ALA A 104 -1.75 -11.30 9.83
C ALA A 104 -1.12 -11.92 8.57
N GLN A 105 -0.32 -11.16 7.82
CA GLN A 105 0.37 -11.66 6.63
C GLN A 105 1.42 -12.74 6.97
N VAL A 106 2.13 -12.59 8.10
CA VAL A 106 3.05 -13.62 8.60
C VAL A 106 2.30 -14.89 9.03
N ILE A 107 1.21 -14.74 9.80
CA ILE A 107 0.36 -15.87 10.23
C ILE A 107 -0.18 -16.62 9.00
N ASP A 108 -0.64 -15.89 7.99
CA ASP A 108 -1.11 -16.46 6.73
C ASP A 108 -0.03 -17.32 6.04
N GLN A 109 1.22 -16.84 6.00
CA GLN A 109 2.33 -17.62 5.45
C GLN A 109 2.60 -18.91 6.24
N ILE A 110 2.52 -18.88 7.58
CA ILE A 110 2.73 -20.09 8.39
C ILE A 110 1.59 -21.09 8.19
N ASN A 111 0.35 -20.62 8.03
CA ASN A 111 -0.78 -21.49 7.68
C ASN A 111 -0.59 -22.14 6.30
N ILE A 112 -0.11 -21.37 5.33
CA ILE A 112 0.25 -21.87 4.00
C ILE A 112 1.32 -22.96 4.07
N LEU A 113 2.41 -22.73 4.81
CA LEU A 113 3.46 -23.74 5.00
C LEU A 113 2.89 -25.02 5.62
N ASN A 114 2.10 -24.90 6.68
CA ASN A 114 1.48 -26.06 7.32
C ASN A 114 0.57 -26.86 6.37
N ALA A 115 -0.21 -26.18 5.53
CA ALA A 115 -1.08 -26.85 4.56
C ALA A 115 -0.27 -27.51 3.43
N ASP A 116 0.75 -26.84 2.90
CA ASP A 116 1.58 -27.34 1.80
C ASP A 116 2.38 -28.57 2.23
N TYR A 117 3.02 -28.51 3.40
CA TYR A 117 3.80 -29.62 3.95
C TYR A 117 2.92 -30.77 4.44
N ALA A 118 1.64 -30.53 4.75
CA ALA A 118 0.66 -31.59 5.01
C ALA A 118 0.07 -32.21 3.73
N GLY A 119 0.36 -31.67 2.54
CA GLY A 119 -0.23 -32.12 1.28
C GLY A 119 -1.70 -31.71 1.10
N THR A 120 -2.17 -30.72 1.86
CA THR A 120 -3.55 -30.22 1.89
C THR A 120 -3.67 -28.75 1.44
N GLY A 121 -2.57 -28.17 0.95
CA GLY A 121 -2.49 -26.79 0.48
C GLY A 121 -3.43 -26.44 -0.68
N LEU A 122 -3.43 -25.15 -1.04
CA LEU A 122 -4.19 -24.64 -2.19
C LEU A 122 -3.90 -25.47 -3.44
N ASN A 123 -4.96 -25.82 -4.18
CA ASN A 123 -4.92 -26.60 -5.42
C ASN A 123 -4.35 -28.02 -5.33
N ASN A 124 -4.17 -28.59 -4.13
CA ASN A 124 -3.63 -29.95 -3.96
C ASN A 124 -4.45 -31.07 -4.65
N GLY A 125 -5.73 -30.80 -4.99
CA GLY A 125 -6.61 -31.71 -5.72
C GLY A 125 -6.40 -31.69 -7.23
N ASN A 126 -5.61 -30.76 -7.76
CA ASN A 126 -5.42 -30.57 -9.21
C ASN A 126 -4.29 -31.44 -9.78
N ALA A 127 -3.62 -32.26 -8.94
CA ALA A 127 -2.57 -33.16 -9.40
C ALA A 127 -3.09 -34.11 -10.48
N PRO A 128 -2.37 -34.23 -11.62
CA PRO A 128 -2.70 -35.23 -12.62
C PRO A 128 -2.76 -36.63 -12.01
N ALA A 129 -3.68 -37.47 -12.49
CA ALA A 129 -3.94 -38.79 -11.92
C ALA A 129 -2.69 -39.67 -11.81
N VAL A 130 -1.71 -39.51 -12.71
CA VAL A 130 -0.43 -40.23 -12.69
C VAL A 130 0.48 -39.83 -11.52
N PHE A 131 0.36 -38.59 -11.01
CA PHE A 131 1.18 -38.06 -9.91
C PHE A 131 0.43 -38.02 -8.57
N SER A 132 -0.91 -38.04 -8.57
CA SER A 132 -1.71 -38.02 -7.35
C SER A 132 -1.31 -39.05 -6.28
N PRO A 133 -0.93 -40.30 -6.62
CA PRO A 133 -0.46 -41.28 -5.63
C PRO A 133 0.90 -40.94 -4.99
N LEU A 134 1.70 -40.07 -5.63
CA LEU A 134 3.03 -39.69 -5.17
C LEU A 134 2.98 -38.52 -4.17
N LYS A 135 1.86 -37.80 -4.11
CA LYS A 135 1.66 -36.65 -3.21
C LYS A 135 1.91 -37.04 -1.75
N ALA A 136 2.79 -36.29 -1.09
CA ALA A 136 3.19 -36.58 0.27
C ALA A 136 2.62 -35.60 1.30
N ASN A 137 2.19 -36.14 2.44
CA ASN A 137 2.24 -35.41 3.70
C ASN A 137 3.65 -35.60 4.28
N CYS A 138 4.39 -34.50 4.41
CA CYS A 138 5.79 -34.47 4.81
C CYS A 138 6.01 -34.70 6.31
N ASN A 139 4.94 -34.69 7.12
CA ASN A 139 4.98 -34.78 8.59
C ASN A 139 5.86 -33.68 9.22
N ILE A 140 5.80 -32.47 8.65
CA ILE A 140 6.49 -31.28 9.16
C ILE A 140 5.43 -30.19 9.36
N SER A 141 5.44 -29.58 10.54
CA SER A 141 4.58 -28.46 10.89
C SER A 141 5.43 -27.32 11.45
N PHE A 142 4.93 -26.10 11.31
CA PHE A 142 5.59 -24.86 11.67
C PHE A 142 4.74 -24.13 12.71
N CYS A 143 5.39 -23.65 13.76
CA CYS A 143 4.77 -22.85 14.80
C CYS A 143 5.46 -21.47 14.84
N LEU A 144 4.71 -20.41 15.11
CA LEU A 144 5.33 -19.13 15.42
C LEU A 144 5.94 -19.21 16.83
N ALA A 145 7.23 -18.90 16.95
CA ALA A 145 7.92 -18.95 18.22
C ALA A 145 7.33 -17.94 19.21
N GLN A 146 7.07 -18.34 20.44
CA GLN A 146 6.39 -17.51 21.43
C GLN A 146 7.35 -16.71 22.29
N LYS A 147 8.63 -17.09 22.30
CA LYS A 147 9.68 -16.47 23.12
C LYS A 147 10.89 -16.12 22.28
N ASN A 148 11.49 -14.97 22.58
CA ASN A 148 12.75 -14.53 22.01
C ASN A 148 13.93 -15.37 22.56
N PRO A 149 15.17 -15.18 22.04
CA PRO A 149 16.34 -15.96 22.48
C PRO A 149 16.65 -15.83 23.98
N SER A 150 16.30 -14.69 24.58
CA SER A 150 16.45 -14.43 26.02
C SER A 150 15.35 -15.07 26.88
N GLY A 151 14.39 -15.76 26.28
CA GLY A 151 13.29 -16.45 26.97
C GLY A 151 12.08 -15.58 27.30
N VAL A 152 12.05 -14.32 26.84
CA VAL A 152 10.94 -13.38 27.06
C VAL A 152 9.84 -13.63 26.03
N THR A 153 8.59 -13.65 26.47
CA THR A 153 7.42 -13.80 25.59
C THR A 153 7.33 -12.63 24.61
N LEU A 154 7.15 -12.95 23.33
CA LEU A 154 7.01 -11.95 22.26
C LEU A 154 5.60 -11.35 22.28
N THR A 155 5.51 -10.04 22.04
CA THR A 155 4.23 -9.34 21.84
C THR A 155 3.59 -9.72 20.51
N GLU A 156 4.41 -9.99 19.49
CA GLU A 156 4.00 -10.57 18.21
C GLU A 156 4.68 -11.93 18.06
N PRO A 157 4.01 -13.05 18.36
CA PRO A 157 4.63 -14.36 18.28
C PRO A 157 5.25 -14.63 16.90
N GLY A 158 6.49 -15.09 16.93
CA GLY A 158 7.29 -15.48 15.78
C GLY A 158 7.69 -14.32 14.88
N ILE A 159 7.60 -13.07 15.34
CA ILE A 159 7.99 -11.90 14.57
C ILE A 159 9.04 -11.11 15.33
N ASP A 160 10.13 -10.83 14.63
CA ASP A 160 11.18 -9.91 15.05
C ASP A 160 11.20 -8.73 14.08
N ARG A 161 10.87 -7.53 14.54
CA ARG A 161 10.81 -6.33 13.68
C ARG A 161 12.12 -5.58 13.79
N VAL A 162 12.87 -5.54 12.69
CA VAL A 162 14.20 -4.92 12.65
C VAL A 162 14.15 -3.68 11.78
N ASN A 163 14.39 -2.53 12.40
CA ASN A 163 14.46 -1.26 11.68
C ASN A 163 15.85 -1.10 11.04
N ALA A 164 15.89 -1.15 9.72
CA ALA A 164 17.08 -0.98 8.90
C ALA A 164 17.75 0.38 9.12
N VAL A 165 16.98 1.46 9.28
CA VAL A 165 17.51 2.83 9.45
C VAL A 165 18.28 2.95 10.76
N THR A 166 17.75 2.39 11.85
CA THR A 166 18.43 2.43 13.16
C THR A 166 19.68 1.57 13.19
N ASN A 167 19.75 0.53 12.35
CA ASN A 167 20.93 -0.31 12.17
C ASN A 167 21.91 0.25 11.11
N GLY A 168 21.64 1.44 10.54
CA GLY A 168 22.49 2.06 9.53
C GLY A 168 22.46 1.39 8.15
N TRP A 169 21.48 0.53 7.88
CA TRP A 169 21.30 -0.13 6.59
C TRP A 169 20.49 0.81 5.68
N SER A 170 21.19 1.63 4.90
CA SER A 170 20.58 2.68 4.07
C SER A 170 20.26 2.24 2.63
N THR A 171 20.54 0.99 2.27
CA THR A 171 20.30 0.44 0.92
C THR A 171 18.90 -0.15 0.78
N THR A 172 18.21 0.16 -0.31
CA THR A 172 16.98 -0.54 -0.76
C THR A 172 17.33 -1.57 -1.83
N GLY A 173 16.56 -2.65 -1.95
CA GLY A 173 16.87 -3.77 -2.85
C GLY A 173 18.14 -4.49 -2.42
N TYR A 174 18.14 -5.08 -1.22
CA TYR A 174 19.28 -5.77 -0.64
C TYR A 174 19.76 -6.91 -1.54
N THR A 175 21.06 -6.97 -1.80
CA THR A 175 21.67 -8.10 -2.51
C THR A 175 21.84 -9.27 -1.54
N GLN A 176 21.94 -10.48 -2.09
CA GLN A 176 22.28 -11.67 -1.30
C GLN A 176 23.60 -11.48 -0.53
N ALA A 177 24.64 -10.99 -1.20
CA ALA A 177 25.93 -10.69 -0.58
C ALA A 177 25.82 -9.74 0.62
N TYR A 178 25.05 -8.65 0.50
CA TYR A 178 24.84 -7.73 1.62
C TYR A 178 24.04 -8.37 2.75
N THR A 179 22.99 -9.11 2.39
CA THR A 179 22.12 -9.79 3.35
C THR A 179 22.88 -10.82 4.18
N ASP A 180 23.69 -11.66 3.53
CA ASP A 180 24.48 -12.71 4.18
C ASP A 180 25.65 -12.14 5.00
N ALA A 181 26.27 -11.04 4.55
CA ALA A 181 27.40 -10.43 5.26
C ALA A 181 26.97 -9.52 6.42
N THR A 182 25.77 -8.93 6.37
CA THR A 182 25.36 -7.85 7.29
C THR A 182 24.08 -8.17 8.04
N ILE A 183 22.98 -8.43 7.32
CA ILE A 183 21.65 -8.53 7.93
C ILE A 183 21.50 -9.82 8.74
N LYS A 184 21.83 -10.98 8.15
CA LYS A 184 21.69 -12.26 8.86
C LYS A 184 22.57 -12.32 10.11
N PRO A 185 23.89 -12.01 10.05
CA PRO A 185 24.73 -12.09 11.24
C PRO A 185 24.30 -11.14 12.37
N ALA A 186 23.66 -10.02 12.04
CA ALA A 186 23.19 -9.05 13.02
C ALA A 186 21.84 -9.42 13.67
N THR A 187 21.04 -10.29 13.05
CA THR A 187 19.63 -10.51 13.44
C THR A 187 19.27 -11.96 13.72
N ILE A 188 20.09 -12.91 13.27
CA ILE A 188 19.82 -14.34 13.40
C ILE A 188 19.57 -14.75 14.86
N TRP A 189 18.52 -15.54 15.07
CA TRP A 189 18.32 -16.26 16.32
C TRP A 189 18.91 -17.67 16.18
N ASP A 190 19.30 -18.27 17.32
CA ASP A 190 20.00 -19.56 17.35
C ASP A 190 19.35 -20.59 16.40
N PRO A 191 20.02 -20.97 15.29
CA PRO A 191 19.40 -21.81 14.26
C PRO A 191 19.18 -23.25 14.72
N THR A 192 19.74 -23.66 15.88
CA THR A 192 19.39 -24.95 16.51
C THR A 192 18.03 -24.92 17.20
N ARG A 193 17.45 -23.73 17.41
CA ARG A 193 16.21 -23.51 18.15
C ARG A 193 15.10 -22.89 17.30
N TYR A 194 15.46 -22.14 16.25
CA TYR A 194 14.53 -21.44 15.37
C TYR A 194 14.86 -21.67 13.90
N LEU A 195 13.84 -21.86 13.06
CA LEU A 195 13.93 -21.55 11.64
C LEU A 195 13.84 -20.02 11.49
N ASN A 196 14.94 -19.42 11.03
CA ASN A 196 15.01 -17.99 10.73
C ASN A 196 14.50 -17.72 9.31
N ILE A 197 13.50 -16.86 9.19
CA ILE A 197 12.96 -16.37 7.92
C ILE A 197 13.19 -14.86 7.86
N TRP A 198 13.97 -14.36 6.91
CA TRP A 198 14.10 -12.92 6.71
C TRP A 198 13.10 -12.45 5.64
N ALA A 199 12.21 -11.55 6.02
CA ALA A 199 11.31 -10.85 5.10
C ALA A 199 11.84 -9.44 4.87
N LEU A 200 12.37 -9.17 3.67
CA LEU A 200 13.03 -7.90 3.36
C LEU A 200 12.81 -7.46 1.90
N ASP A 201 13.25 -6.24 1.59
CA ASP A 201 13.27 -5.70 0.23
C ASP A 201 14.39 -6.36 -0.60
N LEU A 202 14.16 -7.58 -1.07
CA LEU A 202 15.17 -8.36 -1.79
C LEU A 202 15.34 -7.81 -3.22
N GLY A 203 16.57 -7.47 -3.56
CA GLY A 203 16.92 -6.91 -4.87
C GLY A 203 17.09 -7.94 -5.98
N SER A 204 17.60 -7.47 -7.12
CA SER A 204 18.02 -8.32 -8.27
C SER A 204 16.92 -9.18 -8.91
N GLY A 205 15.65 -8.89 -8.64
CA GLY A 205 14.52 -9.65 -9.18
C GLY A 205 14.30 -11.02 -8.52
N LEU A 206 15.01 -11.31 -7.41
CA LEU A 206 14.88 -12.54 -6.65
C LEU A 206 13.60 -12.56 -5.82
N LEU A 207 12.92 -13.71 -5.79
CA LEU A 207 11.78 -13.93 -4.88
C LEU A 207 12.24 -14.43 -3.51
N GLY A 208 13.30 -15.22 -3.46
CA GLY A 208 13.87 -15.75 -2.24
C GLY A 208 15.14 -16.53 -2.49
N TYR A 209 15.77 -16.95 -1.41
CA TYR A 209 16.85 -17.92 -1.39
C TYR A 209 16.96 -18.59 -0.01
N ALA A 210 17.63 -19.73 0.04
CA ALA A 210 17.83 -20.53 1.23
C ALA A 210 19.29 -20.93 1.39
N THR A 211 19.63 -21.42 2.58
CA THR A 211 20.85 -22.18 2.81
C THR A 211 20.54 -23.67 2.88
N PHE A 212 21.33 -24.51 2.21
CA PHE A 212 21.24 -25.96 2.33
C PHE A 212 21.73 -26.44 3.73
N PRO A 213 21.31 -27.63 4.19
CA PRO A 213 21.72 -28.13 5.49
C PRO A 213 23.23 -28.42 5.51
N ALA A 214 23.91 -27.88 6.52
CA ALA A 214 25.32 -28.13 6.77
C ALA A 214 25.56 -29.59 7.21
N ALA A 215 26.58 -30.22 6.63
CA ALA A 215 26.93 -31.60 6.92
C ALA A 215 27.42 -31.78 8.36
N SER A 216 26.75 -32.64 9.13
CA SER A 216 27.19 -33.03 10.45
C SER A 216 28.48 -33.86 10.35
N GLY A 217 29.51 -33.47 11.12
CA GLY A 217 30.77 -34.23 11.21
C GLY A 217 31.78 -34.05 10.07
N ASN A 218 31.44 -33.33 8.99
CA ASN A 218 32.38 -33.02 7.89
C ASN A 218 32.70 -31.52 7.86
N THR A 219 33.69 -31.12 8.66
CA THR A 219 34.25 -29.76 8.62
C THR A 219 34.97 -29.54 7.29
N GLY A 220 34.62 -28.49 6.54
CA GLY A 220 35.37 -28.07 5.34
C GLY A 220 34.66 -28.25 3.99
N LEU A 221 33.38 -28.65 3.95
CA LEU A 221 32.60 -28.53 2.72
C LEU A 221 32.36 -27.05 2.40
N GLY A 222 32.98 -26.54 1.33
CA GLY A 222 32.66 -25.21 0.78
C GLY A 222 31.36 -25.25 0.00
N GLY A 223 30.46 -24.29 0.22
CA GLY A 223 29.17 -24.21 -0.48
C GLY A 223 28.13 -23.36 0.27
N PRO A 224 26.89 -23.30 -0.24
CA PRO A 224 25.80 -22.43 0.28
C PRO A 224 25.13 -23.02 1.52
N PHE A 225 25.94 -23.44 2.49
CA PHE A 225 25.48 -24.10 3.71
C PHE A 225 25.21 -23.07 4.80
N GLY A 226 24.20 -23.37 5.61
CA GLY A 226 23.92 -22.54 6.77
C GLY A 226 25.08 -22.56 7.76
N THR A 227 25.33 -21.42 8.39
CA THR A 227 26.24 -21.30 9.53
C THR A 227 25.45 -20.87 10.76
N THR A 228 26.11 -20.79 11.92
CA THR A 228 25.51 -20.22 13.13
C THR A 228 25.04 -18.78 12.96
N THR A 229 25.48 -18.09 11.90
CA THR A 229 25.11 -16.69 11.63
C THR A 229 24.33 -16.47 10.33
N THR A 230 24.14 -17.50 9.50
CA THR A 230 23.51 -17.35 8.16
C THR A 230 22.42 -18.36 7.83
N ASP A 231 22.20 -19.37 8.68
CA ASP A 231 21.24 -20.43 8.40
C ASP A 231 19.78 -19.96 8.40
N GLY A 232 19.06 -20.28 7.34
CA GLY A 232 17.62 -20.03 7.21
C GLY A 232 17.21 -19.71 5.77
N VAL A 233 16.12 -18.97 5.61
CA VAL A 233 15.56 -18.58 4.32
C VAL A 233 15.31 -17.07 4.26
N VAL A 234 15.55 -16.47 3.10
CA VAL A 234 15.28 -15.06 2.84
C VAL A 234 14.24 -14.97 1.75
N ILE A 235 13.21 -14.17 1.99
CA ILE A 235 12.07 -14.01 1.10
C ILE A 235 11.86 -12.52 0.86
N LEU A 236 11.59 -12.17 -0.40
CA LEU A 236 11.04 -10.87 -0.73
C LEU A 236 9.76 -10.66 0.08
N ASN A 237 9.65 -9.57 0.84
CA ASN A 237 8.49 -9.30 1.70
C ASN A 237 7.13 -9.43 0.96
N LYS A 238 7.08 -9.06 -0.33
CA LYS A 238 5.90 -9.15 -1.19
C LYS A 238 5.60 -10.60 -1.66
N ALA A 239 6.46 -11.56 -1.36
CA ALA A 239 6.25 -12.99 -1.63
C ALA A 239 5.92 -13.80 -0.35
N ILE A 240 5.80 -13.13 0.81
CA ILE A 240 5.34 -13.74 2.07
C ILE A 240 3.81 -13.72 2.13
N GLY A 241 3.20 -14.89 2.27
CA GLY A 241 1.76 -15.06 2.43
C GLY A 241 0.97 -14.81 1.14
N SER A 242 -0.33 -14.59 1.31
CA SER A 242 -1.29 -14.38 0.22
C SER A 242 -2.15 -13.13 0.38
N ILE A 243 -1.99 -12.43 1.51
CA ILE A 243 -2.71 -11.20 1.87
C ILE A 243 -1.74 -10.03 2.06
N GLY A 244 -2.26 -8.84 2.34
CA GLY A 244 -1.43 -7.66 2.62
C GLY A 244 -0.59 -7.26 1.42
N SER A 245 0.71 -7.07 1.60
CA SER A 245 1.61 -6.66 0.51
C SER A 245 1.73 -7.71 -0.61
N ALA A 246 1.46 -8.99 -0.32
CA ALA A 246 1.58 -10.07 -1.29
C ALA A 246 0.63 -9.94 -2.48
N VAL A 247 -0.55 -9.34 -2.29
CA VAL A 247 -1.57 -9.20 -3.35
C VAL A 247 -1.06 -8.43 -4.58
N THR A 248 -0.04 -7.58 -4.38
CA THR A 248 0.57 -6.77 -5.44
C THR A 248 1.65 -7.52 -6.22
N ASN A 249 2.03 -8.73 -5.78
CA ASN A 249 3.13 -9.51 -6.36
C ASN A 249 2.68 -10.66 -7.25
N ALA A 250 1.45 -10.60 -7.77
CA ALA A 250 0.97 -11.62 -8.70
C ALA A 250 1.92 -11.75 -9.92
N PRO A 251 2.28 -12.99 -10.33
CA PRO A 251 1.65 -14.26 -9.94
C PRO A 251 2.19 -14.92 -8.66
N TYR A 252 3.24 -14.41 -8.02
CA TYR A 252 3.93 -15.01 -6.85
C TYR A 252 3.39 -14.51 -5.51
N HIS A 253 2.11 -14.81 -5.25
CA HIS A 253 1.29 -14.21 -4.20
C HIS A 253 0.39 -15.21 -3.45
N LYS A 254 0.78 -16.48 -3.37
CA LYS A 254 0.12 -17.53 -2.56
C LYS A 254 1.11 -18.21 -1.60
N GLY A 255 2.19 -17.51 -1.26
CA GLY A 255 3.20 -17.96 -0.31
C GLY A 255 4.06 -19.15 -0.75
N ARG A 256 4.05 -19.54 -2.04
CA ARG A 256 4.79 -20.72 -2.53
C ARG A 256 6.29 -20.48 -2.65
N THR A 257 6.71 -19.22 -2.77
CA THR A 257 8.12 -18.86 -2.63
C THR A 257 8.67 -19.37 -1.30
N THR A 258 8.00 -19.10 -0.19
CA THR A 258 8.46 -19.60 1.12
C THR A 258 8.39 -21.12 1.20
N THR A 259 7.36 -21.76 0.66
CA THR A 259 7.27 -23.22 0.58
C THR A 259 8.48 -23.82 -0.16
N HIS A 260 8.85 -23.23 -1.30
CA HIS A 260 10.00 -23.60 -2.14
C HIS A 260 11.34 -23.41 -1.42
N GLU A 261 11.61 -22.23 -0.86
CA GLU A 261 12.87 -21.96 -0.17
C GLU A 261 13.03 -22.82 1.10
N VAL A 262 11.95 -23.08 1.84
CA VAL A 262 11.99 -24.01 2.98
C VAL A 262 12.28 -25.44 2.50
N GLY A 263 11.86 -25.81 1.29
CA GLY A 263 12.21 -27.08 0.66
C GLY A 263 13.72 -27.23 0.45
N HIS A 264 14.39 -26.19 -0.05
CA HIS A 264 15.85 -26.13 -0.12
C HIS A 264 16.52 -26.19 1.25
N TRP A 265 16.00 -25.44 2.23
CA TRP A 265 16.49 -25.47 3.61
C TRP A 265 16.35 -26.85 4.27
N LEU A 266 15.39 -27.67 3.80
CA LEU A 266 15.19 -29.07 4.14
C LEU A 266 15.90 -30.08 3.20
N GLY A 267 16.80 -29.61 2.33
CA GLY A 267 17.69 -30.45 1.53
C GLY A 267 17.13 -30.91 0.17
N LEU A 268 16.07 -30.27 -0.33
CA LEU A 268 15.56 -30.54 -1.68
C LEU A 268 16.31 -29.73 -2.74
N ARG A 269 16.54 -30.33 -3.90
CA ARG A 269 17.00 -29.63 -5.10
C ARG A 269 15.80 -29.18 -5.94
N HIS A 270 16.07 -28.27 -6.88
CA HIS A 270 15.16 -28.01 -7.97
C HIS A 270 14.89 -29.29 -8.78
N ILE A 271 13.67 -29.49 -9.29
CA ILE A 271 13.29 -30.77 -9.92
C ILE A 271 14.04 -31.10 -11.22
N TRP A 272 14.69 -30.12 -11.85
CA TRP A 272 15.55 -30.31 -13.02
C TRP A 272 17.01 -30.58 -12.64
N GLY A 273 17.31 -30.71 -11.34
CA GLY A 273 18.65 -31.02 -10.83
C GLY A 273 19.68 -29.91 -11.06
N ASP A 274 19.24 -28.66 -11.22
CA ASP A 274 20.12 -27.50 -11.47
C ASP A 274 20.93 -27.59 -12.79
N GLY A 275 20.49 -28.41 -13.75
CA GLY A 275 21.11 -28.53 -15.06
C GLY A 275 20.20 -29.21 -16.09
N ASN A 276 20.73 -29.49 -17.29
CA ASN A 276 19.92 -30.08 -18.36
C ASN A 276 19.71 -31.57 -18.16
N CYS A 277 18.47 -31.96 -17.88
CA CYS A 277 18.08 -33.35 -17.59
C CYS A 277 18.92 -33.99 -16.46
N LEU A 278 19.20 -33.23 -15.40
CA LEU A 278 19.90 -33.74 -14.22
C LEU A 278 18.91 -34.26 -13.18
N THR A 279 19.43 -35.04 -12.23
CA THR A 279 18.65 -35.60 -11.13
C THR A 279 18.54 -34.61 -9.98
N ASP A 280 17.36 -34.52 -9.37
CA ASP A 280 17.13 -33.90 -8.07
C ASP A 280 17.30 -34.89 -6.90
N TYR A 281 17.76 -36.11 -7.21
CA TYR A 281 17.92 -37.27 -6.33
C TYR A 281 16.62 -37.77 -5.69
N CYS A 282 15.49 -37.54 -6.35
CA CYS A 282 14.21 -38.20 -6.09
C CYS A 282 13.87 -39.08 -7.30
N ASN A 283 13.48 -40.34 -7.09
CA ASN A 283 13.13 -41.25 -8.18
C ASN A 283 11.67 -41.10 -8.62
N ASP A 284 10.83 -40.52 -7.74
CA ASP A 284 9.41 -40.29 -7.99
C ASP A 284 9.10 -38.91 -8.60
N THR A 285 10.12 -38.08 -8.86
CA THR A 285 10.04 -36.88 -9.71
C THR A 285 10.59 -37.23 -11.10
N PRO A 286 9.77 -37.21 -12.16
CA PRO A 286 10.26 -37.43 -13.51
C PRO A 286 11.32 -36.38 -13.89
N THR A 287 12.45 -36.83 -14.45
CA THR A 287 13.55 -35.95 -14.86
C THR A 287 13.04 -34.81 -15.75
N ALA A 288 13.26 -33.57 -15.30
CA ALA A 288 12.89 -32.37 -16.04
C ALA A 288 14.09 -31.81 -16.84
N GLN A 289 13.80 -31.23 -18.01
CA GLN A 289 14.81 -30.67 -18.89
C GLN A 289 15.47 -29.43 -18.26
N GLN A 290 14.65 -28.52 -17.77
CA GLN A 290 15.01 -27.23 -17.17
C GLN A 290 13.85 -26.77 -16.27
N SER A 291 14.03 -25.65 -15.58
CA SER A 291 12.95 -24.95 -14.88
C SER A 291 11.77 -24.63 -15.81
N ASN A 292 10.55 -24.77 -15.29
CA ASN A 292 9.33 -24.39 -15.99
C ASN A 292 8.68 -23.15 -15.36
N PHE A 293 7.93 -22.40 -16.16
CA PHE A 293 7.32 -21.12 -15.75
C PHE A 293 5.85 -21.05 -16.12
N GLY A 294 5.11 -20.12 -15.50
CA GLY A 294 3.69 -19.96 -15.72
C GLY A 294 2.89 -21.16 -15.18
N CYS A 295 1.85 -21.54 -15.92
CA CYS A 295 0.97 -22.66 -15.57
C CYS A 295 0.86 -23.65 -16.74
N PRO A 296 1.85 -24.54 -16.94
CA PRO A 296 1.78 -25.57 -17.96
C PRO A 296 0.57 -26.51 -17.78
N THR A 297 0.23 -27.27 -18.83
CA THR A 297 -0.83 -28.29 -18.79
C THR A 297 -0.20 -29.67 -18.94
N HIS A 298 -0.65 -30.64 -18.15
CA HIS A 298 -0.18 -32.02 -18.23
C HIS A 298 -0.87 -32.78 -19.38
N PRO A 299 -0.17 -33.66 -20.12
CA PRO A 299 1.26 -33.97 -19.99
C PRO A 299 2.15 -32.89 -20.64
N TYR A 300 3.33 -32.65 -20.05
CA TYR A 300 4.25 -31.60 -20.49
C TYR A 300 5.66 -32.17 -20.71
N LYS A 301 6.32 -31.81 -21.82
CA LYS A 301 7.69 -32.23 -22.19
C LYS A 301 7.99 -33.74 -22.04
N VAL A 302 7.03 -34.58 -22.43
CA VAL A 302 7.18 -36.05 -22.39
C VAL A 302 8.35 -36.49 -23.28
N GLY A 303 9.21 -37.37 -22.77
CA GLY A 303 10.30 -37.98 -23.53
C GLY A 303 11.47 -37.06 -23.88
N VAL A 304 11.46 -35.80 -23.43
CA VAL A 304 12.57 -34.84 -23.67
C VAL A 304 13.83 -35.27 -22.93
N CYS A 305 13.70 -35.71 -21.68
CA CYS A 305 14.76 -36.34 -20.92
C CYS A 305 14.59 -37.86 -20.91
N ALA A 306 15.71 -38.60 -20.96
CA ALA A 306 15.69 -40.05 -20.89
C ALA A 306 15.00 -40.53 -19.60
N GLY A 307 14.09 -41.50 -19.73
CA GLY A 307 13.33 -42.05 -18.60
C GLY A 307 12.05 -41.27 -18.23
N ASN A 308 11.83 -40.06 -18.78
CA ASN A 308 10.59 -39.31 -18.55
C ASN A 308 9.47 -39.78 -19.51
N THR A 309 8.67 -40.75 -19.07
CA THR A 309 7.56 -41.31 -19.86
C THR A 309 6.19 -40.72 -19.52
N THR A 310 6.07 -40.01 -18.40
CA THR A 310 4.80 -39.45 -17.89
C THR A 310 4.65 -37.95 -18.13
N GLY A 311 5.72 -37.26 -18.56
CA GLY A 311 5.82 -35.80 -18.59
C GLY A 311 6.44 -35.24 -17.30
N GLU A 312 6.91 -34.01 -17.37
CA GLU A 312 7.50 -33.28 -16.23
C GLU A 312 6.44 -32.94 -15.17
N MET A 313 6.85 -32.99 -13.90
CA MET A 313 6.02 -32.68 -12.75
C MET A 313 6.08 -31.18 -12.41
N PHE A 314 5.68 -30.33 -13.36
CA PHE A 314 5.80 -28.86 -13.24
C PHE A 314 5.02 -28.24 -12.07
N MET A 315 4.10 -28.99 -11.49
CA MET A 315 3.31 -28.59 -10.32
C MET A 315 3.99 -28.88 -8.97
N ASN A 316 5.20 -29.44 -9.00
CA ASN A 316 5.98 -29.66 -7.81
C ASN A 316 6.42 -28.32 -7.20
N PHE A 317 6.44 -28.22 -5.87
CA PHE A 317 6.89 -27.00 -5.19
C PHE A 317 8.35 -26.63 -5.48
N MET A 318 9.18 -27.57 -5.97
CA MET A 318 10.58 -27.34 -6.33
C MET A 318 10.81 -27.01 -7.82
N ASP A 319 9.76 -26.72 -8.60
CA ASP A 319 9.87 -26.10 -9.93
C ASP A 319 9.78 -24.55 -9.84
N TYR A 320 9.74 -23.84 -10.96
CA TYR A 320 9.62 -22.36 -11.05
C TYR A 320 8.27 -21.83 -11.56
N THR A 321 7.26 -22.68 -11.57
CA THR A 321 5.91 -22.30 -11.99
C THR A 321 5.29 -21.27 -11.05
N ASP A 322 4.19 -20.68 -11.52
CA ASP A 322 3.44 -19.69 -10.75
C ASP A 322 2.83 -20.33 -9.50
N ASP A 323 2.69 -19.55 -8.42
CA ASP A 323 2.21 -20.04 -7.12
C ASP A 323 0.91 -20.84 -7.18
N LEU A 324 -0.01 -20.48 -8.09
CA LEU A 324 -1.29 -21.19 -8.27
C LEU A 324 -1.14 -22.58 -8.89
N CYS A 325 -0.01 -22.85 -9.52
CA CYS A 325 0.25 -24.05 -10.30
C CYS A 325 1.23 -25.00 -9.60
N MET A 326 1.70 -24.63 -8.40
CA MET A 326 2.51 -25.45 -7.51
C MET A 326 1.68 -25.93 -6.33
N TYR A 327 1.56 -27.24 -6.12
CA TYR A 327 0.65 -27.77 -5.11
C TYR A 327 1.00 -29.17 -4.55
N MET A 328 2.20 -29.69 -4.80
CA MET A 328 2.63 -30.96 -4.20
C MET A 328 4.14 -31.10 -3.97
N PHE A 329 4.48 -31.82 -2.91
CA PHE A 329 5.74 -32.55 -2.75
C PHE A 329 5.51 -34.05 -2.99
N THR A 330 6.57 -34.78 -3.27
CA THR A 330 6.54 -36.23 -3.48
C THR A 330 7.00 -37.03 -2.25
N THR A 331 6.90 -38.36 -2.31
CA THR A 331 7.25 -39.25 -1.20
C THR A 331 8.76 -39.34 -1.00
N ASP A 332 9.56 -39.32 -2.08
CA ASP A 332 11.02 -39.26 -1.95
C ASP A 332 11.47 -37.89 -1.42
N GLN A 333 10.86 -36.80 -1.88
CA GLN A 333 11.14 -35.46 -1.34
C GLN A 333 10.89 -35.43 0.17
N ARG A 334 9.76 -35.97 0.64
CA ARG A 334 9.49 -36.15 2.07
C ARG A 334 10.58 -36.95 2.78
N THR A 335 11.05 -38.05 2.21
CA THR A 335 12.11 -38.88 2.79
C THR A 335 13.40 -38.09 2.96
N ARG A 336 13.76 -37.27 1.97
CA ARG A 336 14.91 -36.36 2.05
C ARG A 336 14.73 -35.31 3.14
N MET A 337 13.56 -34.67 3.22
CA MET A 337 13.28 -33.69 4.27
C MET A 337 13.37 -34.30 5.68
N GLN A 338 12.83 -35.50 5.87
CA GLN A 338 12.93 -36.24 7.15
C GLN A 338 14.38 -36.61 7.48
N THR A 339 15.17 -36.99 6.47
CA THR A 339 16.61 -37.25 6.61
C THR A 339 17.35 -35.99 7.05
N THR A 340 17.05 -34.84 6.45
CA THR A 340 17.60 -33.54 6.84
C THR A 340 17.24 -33.19 8.28
N MET A 341 15.99 -33.41 8.69
CA MET A 341 15.57 -33.18 10.07
C MET A 341 16.29 -34.08 11.06
N ALA A 342 16.57 -35.34 10.70
CA ALA A 342 17.29 -36.26 11.58
C ALA A 342 18.80 -36.00 11.66
N ASN A 343 19.44 -35.57 10.56
CA ASN A 343 20.90 -35.57 10.44
C ASN A 343 21.54 -34.18 10.28
N GLY A 344 20.75 -33.14 9.99
CA GLY A 344 21.25 -31.78 9.78
C GLY A 344 21.74 -31.16 11.08
N THR A 345 22.89 -30.47 11.00
CA THR A 345 23.59 -29.87 12.16
C THR A 345 22.67 -28.99 13.02
N TYR A 346 21.88 -28.11 12.39
CA TYR A 346 20.94 -27.24 13.10
C TYR A 346 19.50 -27.80 13.16
N ARG A 347 19.16 -28.78 12.31
CA ARG A 347 17.76 -29.24 12.15
C ARG A 347 17.37 -30.28 13.19
N SER A 348 18.29 -31.17 13.52
CA SER A 348 18.10 -32.25 14.51
C SER A 348 17.75 -31.75 15.91
N GLN A 349 18.04 -30.49 16.21
CA GLN A 349 17.83 -29.88 17.53
C GLN A 349 16.53 -29.06 17.64
N LEU A 350 15.89 -28.73 16.51
CA LEU A 350 14.72 -27.83 16.48
C LEU A 350 13.51 -28.40 17.21
N THR A 351 13.28 -29.70 17.08
CA THR A 351 12.13 -30.39 17.67
C THR A 351 12.11 -30.32 19.19
N THR A 352 13.29 -30.38 19.83
CA THR A 352 13.42 -30.25 21.29
C THR A 352 13.00 -28.85 21.75
N SER A 353 13.31 -27.82 20.96
CA SER A 353 12.98 -26.43 21.28
C SER A 353 11.48 -26.14 21.12
N ALA A 354 10.78 -26.85 20.24
CA ALA A 354 9.34 -26.67 20.00
C ALA A 354 8.47 -26.80 21.25
N ALA A 355 8.81 -27.70 22.17
CA ALA A 355 8.05 -27.88 23.41
C ALA A 355 8.02 -26.62 24.31
N THR A 356 9.02 -25.74 24.17
CA THR A 356 9.16 -24.51 24.98
C THR A 356 8.93 -23.23 24.20
N LEU A 357 9.05 -23.29 22.87
CA LEU A 357 8.93 -22.14 21.97
C LEU A 357 7.61 -22.11 21.22
N CYS A 358 6.90 -23.22 21.02
CA CYS A 358 5.62 -23.24 20.30
C CYS A 358 4.41 -23.05 21.21
N THR A 359 4.60 -23.07 22.54
CA THR A 359 3.52 -23.06 23.52
C THR A 359 3.78 -21.96 24.55
N ILE A 360 2.76 -21.14 24.83
CA ILE A 360 2.73 -20.26 26.01
C ILE A 360 1.91 -21.00 27.08
N ALA A 361 2.35 -20.92 28.34
CA ALA A 361 1.55 -21.40 29.46
C ALA A 361 0.19 -20.71 29.44
N ALA A 362 -0.88 -21.50 29.43
CA ALA A 362 -2.23 -20.98 29.35
C ALA A 362 -2.49 -20.06 30.56
N ALA A 363 -3.00 -18.86 30.32
CA ALA A 363 -3.22 -17.82 31.31
C ALA A 363 -4.63 -17.24 31.15
N THR A 364 -5.33 -17.07 32.27
CA THR A 364 -6.64 -16.41 32.30
C THR A 364 -6.51 -14.98 31.74
N PRO A 365 -7.55 -14.43 31.07
CA PRO A 365 -7.46 -13.10 30.52
C PRO A 365 -7.28 -12.05 31.62
N THR A 366 -6.54 -10.98 31.32
CA THR A 366 -6.49 -9.76 32.12
C THR A 366 -6.94 -8.61 31.23
N ALA A 367 -8.18 -8.16 31.43
CA ALA A 367 -8.80 -7.14 30.61
C ALA A 367 -8.15 -5.77 30.84
N GLY A 368 -7.87 -5.07 29.76
CA GLY A 368 -7.25 -3.75 29.78
C GLY A 368 -7.56 -2.96 28.54
N PHE A 369 -7.80 -1.66 28.69
CA PHE A 369 -7.89 -0.73 27.57
C PHE A 369 -7.62 0.72 27.97
N LEU A 370 -7.27 1.56 27.01
CA LEU A 370 -7.10 3.00 27.15
C LEU A 370 -8.16 3.73 26.31
N MET A 371 -8.67 4.84 26.83
CA MET A 371 -9.63 5.72 26.15
C MET A 371 -9.54 7.13 26.78
N SER A 372 -10.07 8.14 26.08
CA SER A 372 -10.22 9.48 26.68
C SER A 372 -11.26 9.47 27.80
N THR A 373 -11.12 10.37 28.77
CA THR A 373 -12.11 10.58 29.84
C THR A 373 -13.20 11.59 29.48
N THR A 374 -13.04 12.29 28.35
CA THR A 374 -14.01 13.25 27.80
C THR A 374 -14.19 13.08 26.30
N GLY A 375 -15.34 13.47 25.76
CA GLY A 375 -15.67 13.39 24.34
C GLY A 375 -16.87 14.25 23.93
N CYS A 376 -17.22 14.20 22.65
CA CYS A 376 -18.27 15.02 22.04
C CYS A 376 -19.36 14.16 21.42
N VAL A 377 -20.62 14.60 21.51
CA VAL A 377 -21.73 13.95 20.80
C VAL A 377 -21.42 13.88 19.31
N GLY A 378 -21.62 12.71 18.70
CA GLY A 378 -21.35 12.45 17.28
C GLY A 378 -19.88 12.27 16.91
N SER A 379 -18.95 12.42 17.86
CA SER A 379 -17.52 12.12 17.65
C SER A 379 -17.20 10.70 18.13
N ALA A 380 -16.60 9.91 17.24
CA ALA A 380 -16.05 8.61 17.53
C ALA A 380 -14.94 8.69 18.60
N VAL A 381 -15.03 7.87 19.64
CA VAL A 381 -13.97 7.70 20.64
C VAL A 381 -13.23 6.40 20.34
N SER A 382 -11.95 6.53 20.03
CA SER A 382 -11.06 5.39 19.83
C SER A 382 -10.63 4.79 21.17
N VAL A 383 -10.47 3.46 21.18
CA VAL A 383 -9.92 2.71 22.31
C VAL A 383 -8.66 1.98 21.90
N THR A 384 -7.69 1.88 22.80
CA THR A 384 -6.52 1.01 22.65
C THR A 384 -6.69 -0.17 23.57
N ASN A 385 -6.88 -1.38 23.03
CA ASN A 385 -6.99 -2.58 23.83
C ASN A 385 -5.59 -3.02 24.32
N THR A 386 -5.46 -3.23 25.62
CA THR A 386 -4.23 -3.67 26.32
C THR A 386 -4.47 -4.98 27.08
N THR A 387 -5.47 -5.75 26.67
CA THR A 387 -5.85 -7.03 27.27
C THR A 387 -4.80 -8.09 26.98
N ASN A 388 -4.47 -8.89 27.98
CA ASN A 388 -3.60 -10.06 27.86
C ASN A 388 -4.40 -11.36 28.10
N GLY A 389 -3.90 -12.51 27.65
CA GLY A 389 -4.48 -13.82 27.91
C GLY A 389 -4.00 -14.90 26.93
N THR A 390 -3.98 -16.16 27.36
CA THR A 390 -3.59 -17.29 26.52
C THR A 390 -4.49 -18.50 26.82
N PRO A 391 -5.28 -19.02 25.86
CA PRO A 391 -5.43 -18.59 24.47
C PRO A 391 -5.89 -17.13 24.31
N ALA A 392 -5.65 -16.53 23.13
CA ALA A 392 -6.02 -15.16 22.84
C ALA A 392 -7.51 -14.93 23.15
N PRO A 393 -7.87 -13.92 23.96
CA PRO A 393 -9.24 -13.74 24.38
C PRO A 393 -10.13 -13.18 23.26
N THR A 394 -11.41 -13.54 23.29
CA THR A 394 -12.48 -12.85 22.58
C THR A 394 -13.01 -11.69 23.44
N TYR A 395 -13.58 -10.69 22.79
CA TYR A 395 -13.99 -9.44 23.45
C TYR A 395 -15.50 -9.24 23.34
N VAL A 396 -16.08 -8.68 24.40
CA VAL A 396 -17.43 -8.11 24.36
C VAL A 396 -17.36 -6.73 25.03
N TRP A 397 -17.61 -5.70 24.24
CA TRP A 397 -17.72 -4.33 24.68
C TRP A 397 -19.16 -4.03 25.05
N SER A 398 -19.35 -3.32 26.16
CA SER A 398 -20.65 -2.87 26.65
C SER A 398 -20.55 -1.48 27.24
N SER A 399 -21.69 -0.81 27.33
CA SER A 399 -21.83 0.50 27.95
C SER A 399 -23.04 0.52 28.86
N VAL A 400 -22.91 1.17 30.02
CA VAL A 400 -24.02 1.41 30.95
C VAL A 400 -24.27 2.91 31.05
N SER A 401 -25.52 3.31 30.77
CA SER A 401 -26.12 4.66 30.94
C SER A 401 -25.38 5.81 30.21
N PRO A 402 -26.08 6.82 29.64
CA PRO A 402 -27.41 6.82 29.01
C PRO A 402 -27.52 5.90 27.78
N THR A 403 -28.67 5.89 27.11
CA THR A 403 -28.83 5.24 25.80
C THR A 403 -28.07 6.00 24.70
N GLY A 404 -27.86 5.36 23.55
CA GLY A 404 -27.23 6.01 22.39
C GLY A 404 -25.74 5.73 22.22
N VAL A 405 -25.27 4.54 22.64
CA VAL A 405 -23.91 4.07 22.38
C VAL A 405 -23.93 3.02 21.28
N SER A 406 -23.05 3.16 20.29
CA SER A 406 -22.81 2.13 19.28
C SER A 406 -21.31 1.86 19.12
N PHE A 407 -20.99 0.62 18.76
CA PHE A 407 -19.61 0.16 18.55
C PHE A 407 -19.41 -0.12 17.06
N THR A 408 -18.36 0.46 16.48
CA THR A 408 -18.01 0.28 15.06
C THR A 408 -16.64 -0.39 14.97
N PRO A 409 -16.48 -1.50 14.23
CA PRO A 409 -17.47 -2.14 13.36
C PRO A 409 -18.57 -2.92 14.12
N ASN A 410 -18.28 -3.42 15.31
CA ASN A 410 -19.22 -4.10 16.21
C ASN A 410 -18.64 -4.13 17.63
N ASN A 411 -19.40 -4.64 18.59
CA ASN A 411 -18.97 -4.71 19.99
C ASN A 411 -18.10 -5.93 20.33
N THR A 412 -17.69 -6.74 19.35
CA THR A 412 -16.79 -7.88 19.56
C THR A 412 -15.41 -7.66 18.95
N ALA A 413 -15.21 -6.54 18.26
CA ALA A 413 -13.92 -6.13 17.72
C ALA A 413 -12.87 -5.98 18.84
N SER A 414 -11.60 -6.21 18.50
CA SER A 414 -10.49 -6.05 19.45
C SER A 414 -10.33 -4.60 19.91
N ALA A 415 -10.57 -3.62 19.04
CA ALA A 415 -10.54 -2.19 19.36
C ALA A 415 -11.61 -1.42 18.56
N PRO A 416 -12.88 -1.44 19.00
CA PRO A 416 -13.95 -0.73 18.31
C PRO A 416 -13.86 0.78 18.55
N SER A 417 -14.33 1.55 17.58
CA SER A 417 -14.71 2.94 17.82
C SER A 417 -16.04 3.00 18.55
N ILE A 418 -16.15 3.86 19.56
CA ILE A 418 -17.37 4.04 20.36
C ILE A 418 -18.02 5.36 19.97
N ASN A 419 -19.27 5.32 19.51
CA ASN A 419 -20.02 6.52 19.14
C ASN A 419 -21.10 6.81 20.19
N PHE A 420 -21.31 8.10 20.47
CA PHE A 420 -22.28 8.57 21.46
C PHE A 420 -23.26 9.55 20.80
N THR A 421 -24.57 9.29 20.90
CA THR A 421 -25.60 10.16 20.31
C THR A 421 -26.21 11.15 21.30
N ASN A 422 -25.97 10.97 22.60
CA ASN A 422 -26.50 11.82 23.65
C ASN A 422 -25.36 12.34 24.56
N PRO A 423 -25.47 13.54 25.13
CA PRO A 423 -24.57 13.98 26.18
C PRO A 423 -24.84 13.20 27.47
N GLY A 424 -23.80 12.97 28.27
CA GLY A 424 -23.90 12.23 29.52
C GLY A 424 -22.59 11.58 29.95
N THR A 425 -22.60 10.94 31.11
CA THR A 425 -21.45 10.17 31.62
C THR A 425 -21.72 8.68 31.42
N TYR A 426 -20.82 8.02 30.70
CA TYR A 426 -20.93 6.61 30.30
C TYR A 426 -19.87 5.77 30.99
N SER A 427 -20.24 4.54 31.37
CA SER A 427 -19.29 3.52 31.83
C SER A 427 -19.08 2.49 30.73
N ILE A 428 -17.90 2.48 30.12
CA ILE A 428 -17.51 1.55 29.06
C ILE A 428 -16.79 0.36 29.70
N THR A 429 -17.23 -0.84 29.35
CA THR A 429 -16.64 -2.09 29.85
C THR A 429 -16.18 -2.97 28.70
N VAL A 430 -14.98 -3.54 28.82
CA VAL A 430 -14.51 -4.65 27.99
C VAL A 430 -14.48 -5.92 28.84
N ALA A 431 -15.16 -6.97 28.38
CA ALA A 431 -15.05 -8.31 28.93
C ALA A 431 -14.21 -9.17 27.97
N ALA A 432 -13.13 -9.73 28.48
CA ALA A 432 -12.19 -10.57 27.75
C ALA A 432 -12.34 -12.04 28.20
N THR A 433 -12.59 -12.96 27.27
CA THR A 433 -12.88 -14.37 27.57
C THR A 433 -11.98 -15.31 26.78
N ASN A 434 -11.41 -16.32 27.43
CA ASN A 434 -10.79 -17.47 26.77
C ASN A 434 -11.26 -18.78 27.43
N SER A 435 -10.69 -19.91 27.03
CA SER A 435 -11.05 -21.24 27.55
C SER A 435 -10.79 -21.43 29.04
N LEU A 436 -10.04 -20.55 29.69
CA LEU A 436 -9.71 -20.62 31.12
C LEU A 436 -10.59 -19.71 31.98
N GLY A 437 -11.27 -18.72 31.39
CA GLY A 437 -12.15 -17.83 32.12
C GLY A 437 -12.35 -16.47 31.46
N THR A 438 -12.98 -15.57 32.21
CA THR A 438 -13.33 -14.22 31.80
C THR A 438 -12.83 -13.20 32.80
N ASN A 439 -12.34 -12.06 32.32
CA ASN A 439 -11.99 -10.89 33.13
C ASN A 439 -12.53 -9.61 32.47
N SER A 440 -12.80 -8.58 33.26
CA SER A 440 -13.44 -7.35 32.77
C SER A 440 -12.74 -6.11 33.31
N GLN A 441 -12.71 -5.05 32.51
CA GLN A 441 -12.28 -3.71 32.95
C GLN A 441 -13.33 -2.68 32.54
N THR A 442 -13.60 -1.71 33.43
CA THR A 442 -14.53 -0.60 33.20
C THR A 442 -13.82 0.74 33.32
N LYS A 443 -14.11 1.67 32.40
CA LYS A 443 -13.67 3.08 32.46
C LYS A 443 -14.83 4.03 32.22
N VAL A 444 -14.70 5.26 32.71
CA VAL A 444 -15.73 6.29 32.64
C VAL A 444 -15.33 7.38 31.64
N ILE A 445 -16.31 7.83 30.84
CA ILE A 445 -16.17 8.95 29.90
C ILE A 445 -17.35 9.92 30.04
N THR A 446 -17.07 11.23 29.97
CA THR A 446 -18.09 12.27 29.91
C THR A 446 -18.22 12.85 28.50
N ILE A 447 -19.42 12.77 27.93
CA ILE A 447 -19.78 13.27 26.60
C ILE A 447 -20.57 14.56 26.73
N SER A 448 -20.12 15.60 26.04
CA SER A 448 -20.77 16.92 26.02
C SER A 448 -21.27 17.30 24.62
N ASN A 449 -22.25 18.20 24.56
CA ASN A 449 -22.62 18.88 23.31
C ASN A 449 -21.51 19.86 22.93
N CYS A 450 -20.58 19.40 22.11
CA CYS A 450 -19.53 20.26 21.56
C CYS A 450 -20.10 21.07 20.38
N ALA A 451 -19.58 22.28 20.17
CA ALA A 451 -19.94 23.08 18.99
C ALA A 451 -19.64 22.28 17.71
N VAL A 452 -20.65 22.12 16.86
CA VAL A 452 -20.62 21.34 15.62
C VAL A 452 -19.39 21.74 14.79
N VAL A 453 -18.53 20.77 14.51
CA VAL A 453 -17.37 20.92 13.63
C VAL A 453 -17.86 20.67 12.20
N CYS A 454 -17.91 21.72 11.38
CA CYS A 454 -18.08 21.56 9.94
C CYS A 454 -16.77 21.01 9.37
N ALA A 455 -16.82 19.94 8.59
CA ALA A 455 -15.66 19.46 7.83
C ALA A 455 -15.26 20.51 6.78
N ASP A 456 -13.96 20.81 6.70
CA ASP A 456 -13.41 21.98 5.99
C ASP A 456 -13.03 21.70 4.52
N THR A 457 -12.78 20.44 4.12
CA THR A 457 -12.30 20.12 2.75
C THR A 457 -12.66 18.68 2.32
N LEU A 458 -13.10 18.48 1.08
CA LEU A 458 -13.33 17.18 0.43
C LEU A 458 -12.11 16.80 -0.41
N THR A 459 -11.81 15.49 -0.51
CA THR A 459 -10.74 14.98 -1.37
C THR A 459 -10.98 13.52 -1.73
N ASN A 460 -10.61 13.15 -2.96
CA ASN A 460 -10.47 11.76 -3.37
C ASN A 460 -9.02 11.25 -3.25
N VAL A 461 -8.04 12.15 -3.03
CA VAL A 461 -6.63 11.80 -2.83
C VAL A 461 -6.46 11.05 -1.50
N SER A 462 -5.71 9.95 -1.53
CA SER A 462 -5.39 9.16 -0.37
C SER A 462 -4.54 9.98 0.62
N PRO A 463 -4.86 9.94 1.92
CA PRO A 463 -4.04 10.56 2.96
C PRO A 463 -2.62 9.94 3.07
N THR A 464 -2.37 8.81 2.41
CA THR A 464 -1.08 8.10 2.35
C THR A 464 -0.60 7.85 0.91
N GLY A 465 -1.35 8.35 -0.08
CA GLY A 465 -1.01 8.22 -1.50
C GLY A 465 0.17 9.09 -1.88
N THR A 466 0.84 8.73 -2.97
CA THR A 466 1.86 9.58 -3.58
C THR A 466 1.24 10.25 -4.79
N LEU A 467 1.31 11.59 -4.85
CA LEU A 467 0.85 12.29 -6.04
C LEU A 467 1.84 12.10 -7.19
N MET A 468 1.30 11.87 -8.37
CA MET A 468 2.01 11.62 -9.60
C MET A 468 1.56 12.58 -10.71
N VAL A 469 2.22 12.46 -11.86
CA VAL A 469 1.86 13.16 -13.07
C VAL A 469 1.91 12.16 -14.22
N GLY A 470 0.75 11.83 -14.77
CA GLY A 470 0.63 10.95 -15.94
C GLY A 470 1.11 11.61 -17.24
N ALA A 471 1.97 10.93 -17.99
CA ALA A 471 2.41 11.36 -19.32
C ALA A 471 1.61 10.66 -20.43
N ALA A 472 1.15 11.45 -21.39
CA ALA A 472 0.48 10.94 -22.57
C ALA A 472 1.50 10.33 -23.55
N GLY A 473 1.11 9.24 -24.19
CA GLY A 473 1.95 8.48 -25.11
C GLY A 473 2.17 9.10 -26.46
N SER A 474 2.91 8.39 -27.30
CA SER A 474 3.12 8.78 -28.68
C SER A 474 1.90 8.39 -29.50
N ASP A 475 1.33 9.36 -30.21
CA ASP A 475 0.35 9.10 -31.26
C ASP A 475 0.89 9.67 -32.57
N THR A 476 1.27 8.77 -33.48
CA THR A 476 1.83 9.13 -34.78
C THR A 476 0.75 9.52 -35.79
N ALA A 477 -0.52 9.22 -35.52
CA ALA A 477 -1.64 9.55 -36.40
C ALA A 477 -2.15 10.98 -36.16
N THR A 478 -2.03 11.50 -34.93
CA THR A 478 -2.47 12.86 -34.59
C THR A 478 -1.33 13.88 -34.76
N PRO A 479 -1.49 14.92 -35.63
CA PRO A 479 -0.46 15.94 -35.84
C PRO A 479 -0.09 16.65 -34.53
N GLY A 480 1.21 16.68 -34.21
CA GLY A 480 1.74 17.31 -32.99
C GLY A 480 1.74 16.41 -31.75
N CYS A 481 1.33 15.15 -31.86
CA CYS A 481 1.31 14.19 -30.74
C CYS A 481 2.49 13.20 -30.74
N SER A 482 3.48 13.40 -31.61
CA SER A 482 4.71 12.60 -31.70
C SER A 482 5.94 13.48 -31.47
N PRO A 483 6.94 13.04 -30.68
CA PRO A 483 7.05 11.72 -30.05
C PRO A 483 6.29 11.56 -28.72
N LYS A 484 5.65 12.61 -28.20
CA LYS A 484 4.83 12.55 -26.97
C LYS A 484 3.63 13.50 -27.08
N ALA A 485 2.48 13.05 -26.59
CA ALA A 485 1.23 13.80 -26.66
C ALA A 485 1.03 14.84 -25.54
N GLY A 486 1.90 14.89 -24.51
CA GLY A 486 1.79 15.82 -23.39
C GLY A 486 1.45 15.12 -22.07
N TYR A 487 0.47 15.64 -21.33
CA TYR A 487 0.06 15.13 -20.01
C TYR A 487 -1.38 14.60 -20.00
N ILE A 488 -1.62 13.55 -19.20
CA ILE A 488 -2.96 12.93 -19.06
C ILE A 488 -3.87 13.86 -18.24
N ALA A 489 -3.43 14.26 -17.03
CA ALA A 489 -4.12 15.21 -16.17
C ALA A 489 -3.70 16.67 -16.45
N GLY A 490 -3.49 17.03 -17.72
CA GLY A 490 -3.01 18.35 -18.08
C GLY A 490 -3.12 18.66 -19.57
N SER A 491 -2.47 19.74 -19.98
CA SER A 491 -2.40 20.15 -21.39
C SER A 491 -1.74 19.07 -22.26
N ASN A 492 -2.35 18.83 -23.41
CA ASN A 492 -1.89 17.86 -24.39
C ASN A 492 -2.20 18.29 -25.82
N CYS A 493 -1.58 17.62 -26.78
CA CYS A 493 -1.74 17.87 -28.21
C CYS A 493 -3.18 17.61 -28.73
N TYR A 494 -3.98 16.83 -27.99
CA TYR A 494 -5.39 16.56 -28.31
C TYR A 494 -6.31 17.75 -28.02
N LYS A 495 -5.79 18.81 -27.39
CA LYS A 495 -6.52 20.04 -27.05
C LYS A 495 -7.72 19.77 -26.13
N ASP A 496 -7.52 18.85 -25.16
CA ASP A 496 -8.48 18.66 -24.07
C ASP A 496 -8.70 20.00 -23.35
N LYS A 497 -9.96 20.33 -23.10
CA LYS A 497 -10.38 21.65 -22.63
C LYS A 497 -10.44 21.73 -21.11
N GLU A 498 -10.84 20.67 -20.43
CA GLU A 498 -11.05 20.67 -18.98
C GLU A 498 -10.75 19.30 -18.36
N LYS A 499 -10.38 19.31 -17.07
CA LYS A 499 -10.23 18.11 -16.23
C LYS A 499 -11.10 18.28 -14.99
N ALA A 500 -11.86 17.26 -14.62
CA ALA A 500 -12.86 17.31 -13.55
C ALA A 500 -12.77 16.11 -12.61
N GLU A 501 -13.13 16.31 -11.35
CA GLU A 501 -13.16 15.31 -10.30
C GLU A 501 -14.54 15.28 -9.63
N TYR A 502 -15.09 14.09 -9.40
CA TYR A 502 -16.44 13.87 -8.87
C TYR A 502 -16.44 13.67 -7.35
N PHE A 503 -17.38 14.34 -6.67
CA PHE A 503 -17.61 14.25 -5.23
C PHE A 503 -19.05 13.78 -4.97
N PRO A 504 -19.27 12.52 -4.53
CA PRO A 504 -20.61 12.02 -4.23
C PRO A 504 -21.21 12.70 -2.99
N THR A 505 -22.55 12.74 -2.92
CA THR A 505 -23.29 13.31 -1.78
C THR A 505 -22.90 12.70 -0.43
N SER A 506 -22.51 11.42 -0.41
CA SER A 506 -22.06 10.72 0.80
C SER A 506 -20.86 11.38 1.49
N MET A 507 -20.07 12.18 0.78
CA MET A 507 -18.92 12.88 1.36
C MET A 507 -19.31 14.12 2.17
N TYR A 508 -20.50 14.67 1.97
CA TYR A 508 -20.91 15.92 2.58
C TYR A 508 -22.36 15.91 3.10
N SER A 509 -23.05 14.76 3.05
CA SER A 509 -24.43 14.62 3.52
C SER A 509 -24.60 14.73 5.03
N SER A 510 -23.52 14.57 5.80
CA SER A 510 -23.49 14.78 7.25
C SER A 510 -23.38 16.25 7.64
N ILE A 511 -23.07 17.14 6.69
CA ILE A 511 -22.90 18.58 6.92
C ILE A 511 -24.27 19.25 6.80
N ALA A 512 -24.65 20.04 7.80
CA ALA A 512 -25.88 20.83 7.75
C ALA A 512 -25.72 21.96 6.72
N SER A 513 -26.55 21.94 5.67
CA SER A 513 -26.53 22.93 4.58
C SER A 513 -25.12 23.14 3.99
N PRO A 514 -24.52 22.13 3.35
CA PRO A 514 -23.14 22.20 2.88
C PRO A 514 -23.00 23.26 1.78
N GLN A 515 -22.03 24.16 1.93
CA GLN A 515 -21.69 25.17 0.94
C GLN A 515 -20.22 25.04 0.53
N ILE A 516 -19.97 25.05 -0.77
CA ILE A 516 -18.63 25.09 -1.35
C ILE A 516 -18.17 26.54 -1.32
N LYS A 517 -17.08 26.83 -0.59
CA LYS A 517 -16.50 28.17 -0.47
C LYS A 517 -15.38 28.41 -1.48
N SER A 518 -14.59 27.38 -1.75
CA SER A 518 -13.42 27.47 -2.63
C SER A 518 -12.98 26.07 -3.07
N VAL A 519 -12.04 26.02 -4.01
CA VAL A 519 -11.43 24.77 -4.48
C VAL A 519 -9.93 24.97 -4.56
N ILE A 520 -9.14 24.09 -3.93
CA ILE A 520 -7.68 24.07 -4.04
C ILE A 520 -7.29 23.04 -5.10
N VAL A 521 -6.35 23.39 -5.97
CA VAL A 521 -5.81 22.51 -7.01
C VAL A 521 -4.30 22.45 -6.89
N LEU A 522 -3.74 21.24 -6.94
CA LEU A 522 -2.30 21.02 -6.83
C LEU A 522 -1.67 20.89 -8.21
N PHE A 523 -1.01 21.95 -8.68
CA PHE A 523 -0.37 21.98 -9.99
C PHE A 523 1.09 21.49 -9.92
N TYR A 524 1.50 20.76 -10.95
CA TYR A 524 2.89 20.36 -11.14
C TYR A 524 3.72 21.51 -11.70
N LYS A 525 4.71 21.99 -10.92
CA LYS A 525 5.54 23.15 -11.26
C LYS A 525 6.18 23.03 -12.63
N ASN A 526 6.81 21.90 -12.95
CA ASN A 526 7.59 21.77 -14.20
C ASN A 526 6.69 21.48 -15.42
N GLY A 527 5.44 21.07 -15.20
CA GLY A 527 4.44 20.91 -16.26
C GLY A 527 3.54 22.13 -16.43
N THR A 528 3.61 23.11 -15.53
CA THR A 528 2.73 24.28 -15.51
C THR A 528 3.53 25.54 -15.83
N GLN A 529 3.48 25.97 -17.09
CA GLN A 529 4.27 27.08 -17.61
C GLN A 529 3.41 27.96 -18.51
N GLY A 530 3.62 29.28 -18.41
CA GLY A 530 3.02 30.26 -19.32
C GLY A 530 4.12 30.96 -20.12
N THR A 531 3.82 31.32 -21.36
CA THR A 531 4.73 32.04 -22.25
C THR A 531 4.77 33.53 -21.85
N GLY A 532 5.87 33.99 -21.27
CA GLY A 532 6.24 35.42 -21.23
C GLY A 532 5.49 36.36 -20.27
N GLY A 533 4.79 35.88 -19.23
CA GLY A 533 4.21 36.76 -18.20
C GLY A 533 3.05 37.65 -18.64
N THR A 534 2.56 37.50 -19.88
CA THR A 534 1.31 38.15 -20.33
C THR A 534 0.10 37.33 -19.90
N ALA A 535 -0.80 37.99 -19.16
CA ALA A 535 -1.89 37.44 -18.36
C ALA A 535 -3.10 36.88 -19.13
N SER A 536 -2.93 36.15 -20.23
CA SER A 536 -4.06 35.91 -21.14
C SER A 536 -4.31 34.47 -21.56
N MET A 537 -4.23 33.47 -20.67
CA MET A 537 -4.92 32.18 -20.92
C MET A 537 -5.55 31.58 -19.67
N ALA A 538 -6.79 31.10 -19.86
CA ALA A 538 -7.71 30.73 -18.80
C ALA A 538 -7.44 29.34 -18.21
N VAL A 539 -7.31 29.30 -16.89
CA VAL A 539 -7.25 28.11 -16.04
C VAL A 539 -8.34 28.23 -14.98
N ASN A 540 -9.57 28.41 -15.45
CA ASN A 540 -10.72 28.69 -14.61
C ASN A 540 -11.14 27.44 -13.84
N MET A 541 -11.62 27.61 -12.62
CA MET A 541 -12.30 26.56 -11.89
C MET A 541 -13.80 26.63 -12.14
N LYS A 542 -14.44 25.48 -12.35
CA LYS A 542 -15.90 25.39 -12.51
C LYS A 542 -16.49 24.26 -11.67
N LEU A 543 -17.74 24.43 -11.28
CA LEU A 543 -18.51 23.45 -10.53
C LEU A 543 -19.73 23.01 -11.36
N TYR A 544 -19.87 21.70 -11.56
CA TYR A 544 -20.95 21.11 -12.35
C TYR A 544 -21.77 20.12 -11.52
N THR A 545 -23.07 20.07 -11.77
CA THR A 545 -23.89 18.93 -11.34
C THR A 545 -23.64 17.76 -12.28
N GLY A 546 -23.95 16.52 -11.89
CA GLY A 546 -23.81 15.37 -12.79
C GLY A 546 -23.99 14.07 -12.03
N THR A 547 -23.61 12.94 -12.61
CA THR A 547 -23.50 11.67 -11.88
C THR A 547 -22.15 11.03 -12.16
N MET A 548 -21.66 10.18 -11.26
CA MET A 548 -20.38 9.47 -11.46
C MET A 548 -20.31 8.73 -12.81
N ALA A 549 -21.42 8.10 -13.24
CA ALA A 549 -21.48 7.34 -14.48
C ALA A 549 -21.78 8.20 -15.72
N GLY A 550 -22.50 9.31 -15.56
CA GLY A 550 -22.93 10.19 -16.66
C GLY A 550 -22.04 11.41 -16.88
N GLY A 551 -21.09 11.66 -15.99
CA GLY A 551 -20.19 12.79 -16.04
C GLY A 551 -20.85 14.12 -15.70
N PRO A 552 -20.12 15.24 -15.88
CA PRO A 552 -20.65 16.59 -15.71
C PRO A 552 -21.83 16.89 -16.64
N THR A 553 -22.87 17.48 -16.06
CA THR A 553 -24.09 17.98 -16.73
C THR A 553 -24.18 19.51 -16.55
N ALA A 554 -25.06 20.18 -17.31
CA ALA A 554 -25.12 21.65 -17.37
C ALA A 554 -23.81 22.30 -17.87
N THR A 555 -23.21 21.71 -18.90
CA THR A 555 -21.88 22.04 -19.43
C THR A 555 -21.73 23.50 -19.93
N THR A 556 -22.84 24.17 -20.22
CA THR A 556 -22.90 25.58 -20.64
C THR A 556 -23.14 26.57 -19.49
N ALA A 557 -23.52 26.10 -18.30
CA ALA A 557 -23.87 26.93 -17.14
C ALA A 557 -23.46 26.24 -15.82
N PRO A 558 -22.16 26.29 -15.43
CA PRO A 558 -21.72 25.76 -14.14
C PRO A 558 -22.41 26.51 -12.99
N PHE A 559 -22.71 25.81 -11.89
CA PHE A 559 -23.38 26.41 -10.73
C PHE A 559 -22.42 27.21 -9.82
N GLY A 560 -21.12 27.13 -10.09
CA GLY A 560 -20.09 27.98 -9.51
C GLY A 560 -18.88 28.07 -10.45
N GLN A 561 -18.25 29.23 -10.55
CA GLN A 561 -17.08 29.43 -11.40
C GLN A 561 -16.16 30.51 -10.81
N VAL A 562 -14.86 30.30 -10.97
CA VAL A 562 -13.82 31.29 -10.64
C VAL A 562 -12.88 31.41 -11.83
N ASN A 563 -12.70 32.64 -12.33
CA ASN A 563 -11.78 32.90 -13.42
C ASN A 563 -10.35 33.08 -12.88
N ALA A 564 -9.38 32.43 -13.50
CA ALA A 564 -7.96 32.60 -13.19
C ALA A 564 -7.13 32.44 -14.47
N ASN A 565 -5.90 32.97 -14.46
CA ASN A 565 -4.95 32.79 -15.55
C ASN A 565 -3.72 32.01 -15.11
N ILE A 566 -3.03 31.41 -16.08
CA ILE A 566 -1.84 30.57 -15.84
C ILE A 566 -0.72 31.33 -15.11
N GLY A 567 -0.63 32.65 -15.35
CA GLY A 567 0.32 33.53 -14.66
C GLY A 567 0.09 33.58 -13.15
N ASN A 568 -1.17 33.55 -12.70
CA ASN A 568 -1.50 33.48 -11.27
C ASN A 568 -0.97 32.19 -10.64
N ILE A 569 -1.07 31.06 -11.33
CA ILE A 569 -0.56 29.78 -10.84
C ILE A 569 0.97 29.77 -10.84
N VAL A 570 1.60 30.28 -11.91
CA VAL A 570 3.07 30.32 -12.03
C VAL A 570 3.71 31.20 -10.95
N ALA A 571 3.02 32.26 -10.52
CA ALA A 571 3.43 33.14 -9.44
C ALA A 571 3.37 32.49 -8.04
N VAL A 572 2.65 31.37 -7.87
CA VAL A 572 2.64 30.63 -6.61
C VAL A 572 4.02 30.03 -6.34
N THR A 573 4.56 30.31 -5.16
CA THR A 573 5.79 29.69 -4.65
C THR A 573 5.58 28.18 -4.53
N ALA A 574 6.42 27.41 -5.20
CA ALA A 574 6.32 25.95 -5.15
C ALA A 574 6.74 25.42 -3.77
N THR A 575 6.01 24.44 -3.28
CA THR A 575 6.29 23.72 -2.03
C THR A 575 6.72 22.29 -2.33
N ASN A 576 7.52 21.71 -1.43
CA ASN A 576 7.85 20.30 -1.40
C ASN A 576 7.07 19.55 -0.31
N GLN A 577 6.20 20.24 0.43
CA GLN A 577 5.35 19.67 1.46
C GLN A 577 3.89 20.02 1.22
N VAL A 578 3.04 19.00 1.34
CA VAL A 578 1.62 19.05 1.02
C VAL A 578 0.86 18.41 2.18
N ASN A 579 0.20 19.25 2.98
CA ASN A 579 -0.49 18.87 4.22
C ASN A 579 -1.99 19.19 4.06
N TYR A 580 -2.68 18.52 3.12
CA TYR A 580 -4.08 18.84 2.77
C TYR A 580 -5.12 17.91 3.38
N VAL A 581 -4.68 16.79 3.95
CA VAL A 581 -5.56 15.80 4.60
C VAL A 581 -5.03 15.58 6.01
N GLY A 582 -5.90 15.31 6.99
CA GLY A 582 -5.57 15.19 8.42
C GLY A 582 -4.63 14.05 8.83
N SER A 583 -3.71 13.63 7.96
CA SER A 583 -2.62 12.71 8.24
C SER A 583 -1.29 13.27 7.67
N GLN A 584 -0.22 12.50 7.84
CA GLN A 584 1.18 12.90 7.64
C GLN A 584 1.43 13.69 6.33
N PRO A 585 2.32 14.71 6.37
CA PRO A 585 2.72 15.50 5.20
C PRO A 585 3.23 14.60 4.07
N ILE A 586 2.80 14.85 2.83
CA ILE A 586 3.53 14.28 1.68
C ILE A 586 4.73 15.20 1.43
N VAL A 587 5.94 14.67 1.63
CA VAL A 587 7.21 15.40 1.48
C VAL A 587 7.94 14.93 0.23
N TYR A 588 8.22 15.87 -0.67
CA TYR A 588 9.03 15.69 -1.87
C TYR A 588 10.44 16.21 -1.63
N THR A 589 11.43 15.65 -2.33
CA THR A 589 12.83 16.10 -2.25
C THR A 589 12.98 17.55 -2.72
N ASN A 590 12.18 17.98 -3.69
CA ASN A 590 12.26 19.29 -4.31
C ASN A 590 10.89 20.00 -4.29
N PRO A 591 10.84 21.34 -4.24
CA PRO A 591 9.60 22.09 -4.33
C PRO A 591 9.02 22.05 -5.74
N ILE A 592 8.14 21.07 -5.97
CA ILE A 592 7.55 20.76 -7.28
C ILE A 592 6.04 20.99 -7.35
N ILE A 593 5.40 21.40 -6.25
CA ILE A 593 3.94 21.54 -6.16
C ILE A 593 3.55 23.01 -6.02
N ARG A 594 2.61 23.47 -6.84
CA ARG A 594 2.00 24.80 -6.78
C ARG A 594 0.53 24.68 -6.37
N PRO A 595 0.20 24.80 -5.08
CA PRO A 595 -1.19 24.80 -4.64
C PRO A 595 -1.83 26.15 -4.94
N TYR A 596 -2.89 26.13 -5.74
CA TYR A 596 -3.63 27.33 -6.10
C TYR A 596 -5.08 27.23 -5.62
N ARG A 597 -5.55 28.26 -4.91
CA ARG A 597 -6.88 28.31 -4.32
C ARG A 597 -7.80 29.19 -5.15
N TYR A 598 -8.86 28.59 -5.67
CA TYR A 598 -9.95 29.27 -6.38
C TYR A 598 -11.03 29.66 -5.39
N LEU A 599 -11.09 30.93 -5.01
CA LEU A 599 -12.10 31.46 -4.11
C LEU A 599 -13.37 31.87 -4.88
N LEU A 600 -14.52 31.33 -4.47
CA LEU A 600 -15.81 31.76 -5.00
C LEU A 600 -16.19 33.13 -4.41
N ALA A 601 -16.79 34.00 -5.24
CA ALA A 601 -17.25 35.32 -4.80
C ALA A 601 -18.28 35.23 -3.64
N SER A 602 -19.10 34.18 -3.66
CA SER A 602 -19.99 33.78 -2.57
C SER A 602 -20.02 32.25 -2.47
N PRO A 603 -20.11 31.67 -1.27
CA PRO A 603 -20.30 30.23 -1.10
C PRO A 603 -21.53 29.73 -1.85
N VAL A 604 -21.40 28.63 -2.58
CA VAL A 604 -22.50 28.01 -3.35
C VAL A 604 -22.97 26.75 -2.65
N ASN A 605 -24.27 26.48 -2.63
CA ASN A 605 -24.77 25.25 -2.01
C ASN A 605 -24.27 24.01 -2.77
N ALA A 606 -23.72 23.02 -2.05
CA ALA A 606 -23.40 21.74 -2.64
C ALA A 606 -24.71 21.02 -3.03
N PRO A 607 -24.78 20.36 -4.20
CA PRO A 607 -26.00 19.68 -4.64
C PRO A 607 -26.46 18.62 -3.64
N ALA A 608 -27.75 18.66 -3.26
CA ALA A 608 -28.33 17.71 -2.32
C ALA A 608 -28.48 16.29 -2.89
N THR A 609 -28.49 16.16 -4.23
CA THR A 609 -28.61 14.89 -4.96
C THR A 609 -27.49 14.78 -6.00
N ASN A 610 -27.13 13.54 -6.35
CA ASN A 610 -26.21 13.20 -7.44
C ASN A 610 -24.77 13.74 -7.35
N GLY A 611 -24.37 14.41 -6.28
CA GLY A 611 -22.99 14.87 -6.11
C GLY A 611 -22.68 16.12 -6.91
N PHE A 612 -21.39 16.48 -7.01
CA PHE A 612 -20.92 17.53 -7.90
C PHE A 612 -19.54 17.20 -8.46
N PHE A 613 -19.17 17.90 -9.53
CA PHE A 613 -17.83 17.89 -10.09
C PHE A 613 -17.15 19.24 -9.84
N ALA A 614 -15.88 19.20 -9.46
CA ALA A 614 -15.00 20.36 -9.53
C ALA A 614 -14.02 20.18 -10.69
N SER A 615 -13.96 21.15 -11.60
CA SER A 615 -13.12 21.11 -12.79
C SER A 615 -12.18 22.29 -12.90
N VAL A 616 -11.14 22.12 -13.72
CA VAL A 616 -10.19 23.16 -14.11
C VAL A 616 -10.08 23.18 -15.63
N THR A 617 -10.15 24.37 -16.23
CA THR A 617 -9.90 24.55 -17.66
C THR A 617 -8.40 24.46 -17.95
N LEU A 618 -8.06 23.89 -19.09
CA LEU A 618 -6.69 23.82 -19.58
C LEU A 618 -6.42 24.97 -20.55
N PRO A 619 -5.20 25.53 -20.56
CA PRO A 619 -4.83 26.54 -21.54
C PRO A 619 -4.82 25.93 -22.95
N THR A 620 -5.34 26.68 -23.92
CA THR A 620 -5.45 26.24 -25.33
C THR A 620 -4.45 26.93 -26.26
N THR A 621 -3.71 27.93 -25.77
CA THR A 621 -2.64 28.59 -26.51
C THR A 621 -1.39 27.73 -26.58
N ALA A 622 -0.82 27.65 -27.77
CA ALA A 622 0.43 26.93 -28.00
C ALA A 622 1.55 27.51 -27.12
N GLY A 623 2.21 26.66 -26.34
CA GLY A 623 3.30 27.04 -25.43
C GLY A 623 2.88 27.17 -23.97
N ASP A 624 1.58 27.32 -23.68
CA ASP A 624 1.06 27.33 -22.32
C ASP A 624 0.65 25.91 -21.89
N THR A 625 1.04 25.51 -20.70
CA THR A 625 0.71 24.20 -20.15
C THR A 625 0.23 24.32 -18.71
N ALA A 626 -0.80 23.56 -18.36
CA ALA A 626 -1.22 23.36 -16.97
C ALA A 626 -1.32 21.87 -16.70
N VAL A 627 -0.79 21.42 -15.56
CA VAL A 627 -0.76 20.00 -15.21
C VAL A 627 -1.14 19.84 -13.74
N ILE A 628 -2.17 19.04 -13.51
CA ILE A 628 -2.70 18.72 -12.18
C ILE A 628 -2.05 17.42 -11.72
N PHE A 629 -1.65 17.37 -10.45
CA PHE A 629 -1.22 16.12 -9.82
C PHE A 629 -2.37 15.12 -9.72
N ASP A 630 -2.06 13.84 -9.83
CA ASP A 630 -3.03 12.76 -9.72
C ASP A 630 -2.59 11.69 -8.71
N ASP A 631 -3.52 10.93 -8.14
CA ASP A 631 -3.27 9.88 -7.16
C ASP A 631 -3.76 8.53 -7.67
N PRO A 632 -2.88 7.58 -8.00
CA PRO A 632 -3.26 6.27 -8.53
C PRO A 632 -3.79 5.32 -7.44
N SER A 633 -3.73 5.69 -6.16
CA SER A 633 -4.03 4.79 -5.03
C SER A 633 -5.53 4.72 -4.66
N VAL A 634 -6.39 5.43 -5.40
CA VAL A 634 -7.78 5.75 -5.03
C VAL A 634 -8.74 5.65 -6.23
N ALA A 635 -10.04 5.81 -5.92
CA ALA A 635 -11.20 5.29 -6.63
C ALA A 635 -11.19 5.32 -8.18
N THR A 636 -11.73 4.25 -8.76
CA THR A 636 -12.01 4.13 -10.20
C THR A 636 -13.27 4.91 -10.60
N GLY A 637 -13.18 5.79 -11.59
CA GLY A 637 -14.35 6.36 -12.30
C GLY A 637 -14.85 7.72 -11.80
N THR A 638 -14.07 8.46 -11.02
CA THR A 638 -14.45 9.79 -10.52
C THR A 638 -13.88 10.94 -11.34
N ASN A 639 -12.92 10.66 -12.23
CA ASN A 639 -12.21 11.65 -13.01
C ASN A 639 -12.72 11.73 -14.46
N TRP A 640 -12.84 12.94 -14.96
CA TRP A 640 -13.46 13.21 -16.25
C TRP A 640 -12.67 14.27 -17.01
N GLU A 641 -12.72 14.23 -18.33
CA GLU A 641 -12.11 15.23 -19.19
C GLU A 641 -13.07 15.70 -20.28
N LEU A 642 -12.99 17.00 -20.59
CA LEU A 642 -13.75 17.59 -21.68
C LEU A 642 -12.87 17.60 -22.93
N TRP A 643 -13.27 16.88 -23.96
CA TRP A 643 -12.53 16.82 -25.21
C TRP A 643 -12.70 18.10 -26.04
N SER A 644 -11.88 18.21 -27.09
CA SER A 644 -11.87 19.36 -27.99
C SER A 644 -13.22 19.59 -28.70
N ASP A 645 -14.03 18.54 -28.85
CA ASP A 645 -15.38 18.55 -29.43
C ASP A 645 -16.49 18.92 -28.42
N ASN A 646 -16.13 19.25 -27.17
CA ASN A 646 -17.04 19.55 -26.05
C ASN A 646 -17.84 18.35 -25.52
N THR A 647 -17.36 17.13 -25.72
CA THR A 647 -17.93 15.94 -25.09
C THR A 647 -17.11 15.53 -23.85
N TRP A 648 -17.81 15.17 -22.77
CA TRP A 648 -17.18 14.68 -21.54
C TRP A 648 -16.93 13.18 -21.62
N HIS A 649 -15.75 12.76 -21.20
CA HIS A 649 -15.37 11.35 -21.14
C HIS A 649 -14.75 11.03 -19.79
N ASP A 650 -15.07 9.85 -19.28
CA ASP A 650 -14.36 9.25 -18.16
C ASP A 650 -12.89 9.04 -18.53
N LEU A 651 -11.97 9.44 -17.65
CA LEU A 651 -10.54 9.45 -17.97
C LEU A 651 -10.00 8.03 -18.20
N ALA A 652 -10.53 7.03 -17.48
CA ALA A 652 -10.11 5.65 -17.66
C ALA A 652 -10.53 5.11 -19.03
N THR A 653 -11.71 5.47 -19.51
CA THR A 653 -12.17 5.15 -20.87
C THR A 653 -11.32 5.87 -21.91
N ALA A 654 -11.08 7.17 -21.71
CA ALA A 654 -10.34 7.98 -22.67
C ALA A 654 -8.86 7.59 -22.80
N TRP A 655 -8.24 7.06 -21.74
CA TRP A 655 -6.80 6.75 -21.71
C TRP A 655 -6.51 5.25 -21.52
N THR A 656 -7.39 4.37 -22.01
CA THR A 656 -7.17 2.91 -22.06
C THR A 656 -6.89 2.26 -20.69
N GLY A 657 -7.72 2.55 -19.70
CA GLY A 657 -7.66 1.95 -18.36
C GLY A 657 -6.80 2.72 -17.34
N TYR A 658 -6.44 3.97 -17.63
CA TYR A 658 -5.74 4.84 -16.68
C TYR A 658 -6.68 5.34 -15.59
N SER A 659 -6.58 4.76 -14.39
CA SER A 659 -7.44 5.11 -13.24
C SER A 659 -6.63 5.84 -12.17
N THR A 660 -7.15 6.97 -11.70
CA THR A 660 -6.48 7.88 -10.76
C THR A 660 -7.50 8.82 -10.11
N SER A 661 -7.12 9.60 -9.11
CA SER A 661 -7.92 10.76 -8.64
C SER A 661 -7.13 12.05 -8.79
N LEU A 662 -7.74 13.07 -9.35
CA LEU A 662 -7.13 14.38 -9.51
C LEU A 662 -7.01 15.07 -8.16
N ALA A 663 -5.89 15.76 -7.92
CA ALA A 663 -5.66 16.54 -6.71
C ALA A 663 -6.41 17.88 -6.74
N ILE A 664 -7.75 17.78 -6.75
CA ILE A 664 -8.73 18.86 -6.68
C ILE A 664 -9.46 18.72 -5.34
N LEU A 665 -9.49 19.80 -4.55
CA LEU A 665 -9.82 19.77 -3.13
C LEU A 665 -10.88 20.86 -2.81
N PRO A 666 -12.18 20.55 -2.90
CA PRO A 666 -13.24 21.51 -2.56
C PRO A 666 -13.28 21.81 -1.06
N GLU A 667 -13.31 23.08 -0.67
CA GLU A 667 -13.51 23.53 0.70
C GLU A 667 -15.01 23.71 0.99
N ILE A 668 -15.50 23.03 2.05
CA ILE A 668 -16.92 23.02 2.44
C ILE A 668 -17.09 23.74 3.78
N GLN A 669 -18.18 24.48 3.92
CA GLN A 669 -18.61 25.08 5.18
C GLN A 669 -20.08 24.73 5.45
N CYS A 670 -20.51 24.83 6.72
CA CYS A 670 -21.94 24.82 7.03
C CYS A 670 -22.56 26.17 6.69
N GLY A 671 -23.77 26.16 6.13
CA GLY A 671 -24.54 27.38 5.92
C GLY A 671 -24.90 28.05 7.26
N VAL A 672 -24.28 29.19 7.56
CA VAL A 672 -24.72 30.11 8.61
C VAL A 672 -25.41 31.31 7.97
N THR A 673 -26.60 31.66 8.44
CA THR A 673 -27.37 32.85 8.01
C THR A 673 -26.85 34.13 8.68
N GLY A 674 -25.53 34.36 8.62
CA GLY A 674 -24.85 35.50 9.25
C GLY A 674 -24.29 36.51 8.24
N ILE A 675 -24.24 37.77 8.64
CA ILE A 675 -23.67 38.89 7.85
C ILE A 675 -22.20 38.58 7.53
N ASN A 676 -21.88 38.43 6.24
CA ASN A 676 -20.50 38.35 5.75
C ASN A 676 -19.74 39.61 6.19
N LYS A 677 -18.70 39.45 7.02
CA LYS A 677 -17.67 40.47 7.12
C LYS A 677 -16.78 40.34 5.88
N ASN A 678 -16.81 41.35 5.01
CA ASN A 678 -15.86 41.53 3.91
C ASN A 678 -14.46 41.79 4.47
N SER A 679 -13.76 40.76 4.94
CA SER A 679 -12.32 40.82 5.23
C SER A 679 -11.57 40.20 4.06
N VAL A 680 -10.65 40.96 3.48
CA VAL A 680 -9.77 40.48 2.40
C VAL A 680 -8.89 39.35 2.93
N LEU A 681 -8.40 39.43 4.17
CA LEU A 681 -7.60 38.35 4.77
C LEU A 681 -8.41 37.08 4.99
N ASP A 682 -9.63 37.17 5.55
CA ASP A 682 -10.42 35.97 5.89
C ASP A 682 -10.88 35.21 4.63
N ALA A 683 -11.08 35.96 3.56
CA ALA A 683 -11.39 35.47 2.23
C ALA A 683 -10.20 34.75 1.58
N ASN A 684 -8.97 35.25 1.77
CA ASN A 684 -7.80 34.87 0.97
C ASN A 684 -6.72 34.06 1.73
N VAL A 685 -6.91 33.84 3.04
CA VAL A 685 -5.98 33.09 3.89
C VAL A 685 -6.68 31.88 4.52
N SER A 686 -6.09 30.70 4.35
CA SER A 686 -6.59 29.44 4.93
C SER A 686 -5.51 28.69 5.70
N LEU A 687 -5.92 27.77 6.57
CA LEU A 687 -5.08 27.04 7.54
C LEU A 687 -5.37 25.54 7.45
N HIS A 688 -4.39 24.72 7.05
CA HIS A 688 -4.60 23.28 6.80
C HIS A 688 -3.40 22.41 7.20
N PRO A 689 -3.60 21.13 7.60
CA PRO A 689 -4.87 20.54 7.98
C PRO A 689 -5.31 21.08 9.35
N ASN A 690 -6.59 20.97 9.65
CA ASN A 690 -7.12 21.34 10.95
C ASN A 690 -8.36 20.46 11.29
N PRO A 691 -8.26 19.50 12.24
CA PRO A 691 -7.13 19.23 13.13
C PRO A 691 -5.84 18.78 12.43
N SER A 692 -4.69 19.09 13.04
CA SER A 692 -3.34 18.74 12.56
C SER A 692 -2.60 17.86 13.56
N ASN A 693 -1.73 16.98 13.05
CA ASN A 693 -0.78 16.21 13.85
C ASN A 693 0.51 17.00 14.19
N GLY A 694 0.51 18.31 13.99
CA GLY A 694 1.65 19.18 14.24
C GLY A 694 2.08 19.96 13.01
N LEU A 695 2.00 19.40 11.81
CA LEU A 695 2.43 20.10 10.60
C LEU A 695 1.24 20.81 9.95
N ILE A 696 1.39 22.11 9.67
CA ILE A 696 0.34 22.95 9.08
C ILE A 696 0.91 23.84 7.98
N ASN A 697 0.02 24.26 7.10
CA ASN A 697 0.24 25.20 6.02
C ASN A 697 -0.75 26.34 6.17
N ILE A 698 -0.25 27.56 6.10
CA ILE A 698 -1.06 28.76 5.94
C ILE A 698 -0.92 29.20 4.49
N ILE A 699 -2.01 29.14 3.75
CA ILE A 699 -2.02 29.47 2.32
C ILE A 699 -2.61 30.86 2.19
N ALA A 700 -1.82 31.80 1.68
CA ALA A 700 -2.26 33.15 1.38
C ALA A 700 -2.25 33.35 -0.14
N THR A 701 -3.39 33.73 -0.71
CA THR A 701 -3.51 34.13 -2.12
C THR A 701 -4.23 35.47 -2.17
N LEU A 702 -3.47 36.55 -1.98
CA LEU A 702 -3.96 37.90 -1.83
C LEU A 702 -4.09 38.60 -3.19
N PRO A 703 -5.11 39.47 -3.36
CA PRO A 703 -5.33 40.18 -4.62
C PRO A 703 -4.22 41.19 -4.94
N ASN A 704 -3.51 41.69 -3.93
CA ASN A 704 -2.37 42.60 -4.04
C ASN A 704 -1.28 42.19 -3.05
N ALA A 705 -0.03 42.61 -3.29
CA ALA A 705 1.08 42.36 -2.37
C ALA A 705 0.85 43.06 -1.01
N GLN A 706 0.87 42.31 0.09
CA GLN A 706 0.69 42.84 1.45
C GLN A 706 1.72 42.25 2.41
N ASN A 707 2.07 42.98 3.47
CA ASN A 707 2.91 42.42 4.52
C ASN A 707 2.04 41.60 5.46
N LEU A 708 2.44 40.39 5.84
CA LEU A 708 1.71 39.52 6.77
C LEU A 708 2.56 39.24 8.01
N GLU A 709 1.95 39.40 9.18
CA GLU A 709 2.43 38.88 10.45
C GLU A 709 1.55 37.70 10.87
N ILE A 710 2.17 36.53 11.02
CA ILE A 710 1.51 35.29 11.44
C ILE A 710 2.02 34.96 12.83
N THR A 711 1.11 34.91 13.79
CA THR A 711 1.40 34.52 15.18
C THR A 711 0.57 33.33 15.60
N VAL A 712 1.14 32.45 16.41
CA VAL A 712 0.44 31.29 16.97
C VAL A 712 0.53 31.36 18.49
N HIS A 713 -0.59 31.24 19.15
CA HIS A 713 -0.69 31.16 20.60
C HIS A 713 -1.28 29.83 21.03
N ASN A 714 -0.93 29.32 22.20
CA ASN A 714 -1.64 28.19 22.79
C ASN A 714 -2.94 28.65 23.49
N SER A 715 -3.70 27.71 24.05
CA SER A 715 -4.97 27.96 24.75
C SER A 715 -4.83 28.86 26.00
N LEU A 716 -3.62 28.99 26.56
CA LEU A 716 -3.30 29.88 27.68
C LEU A 716 -2.89 31.29 27.21
N GLY A 717 -2.87 31.55 25.91
CA GLY A 717 -2.45 32.83 25.33
C GLY A 717 -0.93 33.02 25.26
N GLN A 718 -0.13 31.97 25.50
CA GLN A 718 1.32 32.04 25.36
C GLN A 718 1.70 32.01 23.87
N LEU A 719 2.60 32.90 23.47
CA LEU A 719 3.12 32.96 22.09
C LEU A 719 4.02 31.75 21.81
N ILE A 720 3.68 30.99 20.77
CA ILE A 720 4.39 29.81 20.27
C ILE A 720 5.29 30.16 19.09
N SER A 721 4.78 30.94 18.15
CA SER A 721 5.52 31.35 16.95
C SER A 721 5.07 32.73 16.49
N SER A 722 5.98 33.51 15.92
CA SER A 722 5.70 34.79 15.27
C SER A 722 6.62 34.95 14.07
N THR A 723 6.04 35.15 12.89
CA THR A 723 6.78 35.35 11.64
C THR A 723 6.21 36.54 10.87
N LYS A 724 7.08 37.31 10.21
CA LYS A 724 6.71 38.45 9.38
C LYS A 724 7.19 38.20 7.95
N HIS A 725 6.32 38.47 6.99
CA HIS A 725 6.53 38.22 5.57
C HIS A 725 6.16 39.48 4.79
N ASN A 726 7.08 40.02 4.00
CA ASN A 726 6.84 41.26 3.27
C ASN A 726 6.41 40.98 1.83
N GLY A 727 5.48 41.78 1.30
CA GLY A 727 5.08 41.73 -0.11
C GLY A 727 4.43 40.41 -0.54
N VAL A 728 3.67 39.77 0.34
CA VAL A 728 2.95 38.52 0.07
C VAL A 728 1.82 38.78 -0.91
N THR A 729 1.93 38.22 -2.11
CA THR A 729 0.81 38.15 -3.08
C THR A 729 0.26 36.74 -3.12
N SER A 730 1.11 35.72 -3.28
CA SER A 730 0.71 34.32 -3.10
C SER A 730 1.84 33.53 -2.48
N ASN A 731 1.59 32.86 -1.35
CA ASN A 731 2.60 32.07 -0.68
C ASN A 731 1.97 30.96 0.19
N VAL A 732 2.77 29.94 0.48
CA VAL A 732 2.47 28.89 1.45
C VAL A 732 3.46 29.02 2.59
N PHE A 733 2.95 29.28 3.79
CA PHE A 733 3.77 29.31 5.00
C PHE A 733 3.62 27.98 5.71
N ASN A 734 4.67 27.17 5.66
CA ASN A 734 4.73 25.93 6.42
C ASN A 734 5.06 26.25 7.88
N MET A 735 4.44 25.52 8.80
CA MET A 735 4.73 25.60 10.22
C MET A 735 4.69 24.22 10.85
N ASP A 736 5.70 23.95 11.67
CA ASP A 736 5.84 22.70 12.41
C ASP A 736 5.58 22.94 13.90
N LEU A 737 4.48 22.37 14.37
CA LEU A 737 4.06 22.32 15.75
C LEU A 737 4.09 20.86 16.29
N SER A 738 4.80 19.95 15.62
CA SER A 738 4.95 18.53 16.00
C SER A 738 5.61 18.32 17.35
N SER A 739 6.29 19.33 17.91
CA SER A 739 6.84 19.32 19.27
C SER A 739 5.87 19.78 20.37
N TYR A 740 4.72 20.37 20.04
CA TYR A 740 3.80 20.98 21.02
C TYR A 740 2.62 20.07 21.41
N SER A 741 2.07 20.19 22.62
CA SER A 741 1.02 19.29 23.11
C SER A 741 -0.28 19.34 22.30
N ASN A 742 -1.04 18.24 22.25
CA ASN A 742 -2.40 18.23 21.70
C ASN A 742 -3.25 19.30 22.42
N GLY A 743 -4.10 20.01 21.66
CA GLY A 743 -4.89 21.11 22.21
C GLY A 743 -5.28 22.16 21.17
N VAL A 744 -5.94 23.22 21.62
CA VAL A 744 -6.38 24.32 20.77
C VAL A 744 -5.30 25.41 20.76
N TYR A 745 -4.96 25.86 19.56
CA TYR A 745 -4.05 26.94 19.26
C TYR A 745 -4.80 28.04 18.49
N ILE A 746 -4.34 29.26 18.64
CA ILE A 746 -4.92 30.44 18.01
C ILE A 746 -3.90 30.99 17.03
N VAL A 747 -4.17 30.83 15.74
CA VAL A 747 -3.37 31.41 14.66
C VAL A 747 -3.96 32.76 14.32
N THR A 748 -3.22 33.82 14.56
CA THR A 748 -3.58 35.18 14.19
C THR A 748 -2.76 35.60 12.97
N ILE A 749 -3.45 36.06 11.92
CA ILE A 749 -2.82 36.64 10.73
C ILE A 749 -3.23 38.11 10.68
N ASN A 750 -2.24 38.99 10.56
CA ASN A 750 -2.40 40.44 10.57
C ASN A 750 -1.64 41.04 9.38
N ASN A 751 -2.26 41.93 8.62
CA ASN A 751 -1.57 42.66 7.54
C ASN A 751 -1.31 44.15 7.86
N GLY A 752 -1.60 44.57 9.09
CA GLY A 752 -1.52 45.96 9.55
C GLY A 752 -2.85 46.72 9.46
N GLU A 753 -3.78 46.27 8.61
CA GLU A 753 -5.11 46.88 8.42
C GLU A 753 -6.23 45.96 8.96
N GLU A 754 -6.14 44.68 8.66
CA GLU A 754 -7.05 43.63 9.05
C GLU A 754 -6.34 42.59 9.93
N LYS A 755 -7.08 42.04 10.89
CA LYS A 755 -6.65 40.92 11.72
C LYS A 755 -7.69 39.82 11.66
N ILE A 756 -7.25 38.62 11.28
CA ILE A 756 -8.07 37.41 11.31
C ILE A 756 -7.52 36.43 12.33
N VAL A 757 -8.43 35.66 12.91
CA VAL A 757 -8.11 34.64 13.91
C VAL A 757 -8.66 33.31 13.42
N LYS A 758 -7.76 32.35 13.23
CA LYS A 758 -8.08 30.97 12.87
C LYS A 758 -7.79 30.08 14.08
N ARG A 759 -8.77 29.26 14.46
CA ARG A 759 -8.58 28.24 15.49
C ARG A 759 -7.86 27.04 14.87
N LEU A 760 -6.75 26.62 15.45
CA LEU A 760 -6.01 25.41 15.08
C LEU A 760 -6.20 24.35 16.18
N ILE A 761 -6.44 23.11 15.81
CA ILE A 761 -6.53 21.98 16.74
C ILE A 761 -5.33 21.08 16.46
N LEU A 762 -4.44 20.91 17.44
CA LEU A 762 -3.42 19.86 17.38
C LEU A 762 -3.98 18.59 18.01
N ASN A 763 -4.00 17.52 17.23
CA ASN A 763 -4.46 16.19 17.62
C ASN A 763 -3.54 15.14 16.98
N LYS A 764 -2.51 14.75 17.72
CA LYS A 764 -1.49 13.76 17.36
C LYS A 764 -1.87 12.37 17.82
#